data_AF-A0A960MSQ3-F1
#
_entry.id   AF-A0A960MSQ3-F1
#
_cell.length_a   1.000
_cell.length_b   1.000
_cell.length_c   1.000
_cell.angle_alpha   90.00
_cell.angle_beta   90.00
_cell.angle_gamma   90.00
#
_symmetry.space_group_name_H-M   'P 1'
#
loop_
_entity.id
_entity.type
_entity.pdbx_description
1 polymer ?
#
loop_
_entity_poly.entity_id
_entity_poly.type
_entity_poly.pdbx_seq_one_letter_code
_entity_poly.pdbx_strand_id
1 'polypeptide(L)'
;ASPARGMADPDSSRVNIGAFDDALPLDTYRIVGPFAGQKFLERDTVELTWQTRGATSGTVTIEYSIDGGSNWTVISAGTDDDGLFEFDLPSTLSPILDARVRITDSVNPLLTGEAQFTVGRDSSVFYASTSGSVGNTGTTAADPLPSLAAVLHSYELENNRNVELDAGTYETFVPLTLPLGLKVYGDAVLDRNNTNPGGALLIAERNITLIDLELINAFVALDLSLSTSSFTVLTDVTIRDNILGIYIEGSGPDETGNSLVVNGGSLGNNTTAIENSGIIHLSQVLLNGNTLGIDNTGNARLNDSQILGGDTGIRIEGGWLNGGIFNGQAIRSILVEGTADTWLRGFEVKNGPVGLEFLATGGTHRIFNGVFSGNVVGVQATDALGDGGALLLLNHTFHGSGVTHVELVNSINTRLRDIIFSGAGSTAIEADTASSVGFTSDYTLFDPGLNRVASWQGVEFLDLTAWQVGTGFDPNSISADPLFVDANNGDFHLTALSPGIDAGDPFLQTDEEPSPNGGRANLGAYGLTAEAATSPAASLTVTSPSGGERLEQGTTAEIRWTSDGLGAVSAVESYRNAVLDLAPRAYLSFDSALNGMVPDYSVFPPGASVFDHSGTLLNGTQLGGPGAFAGSGAAVFDGIDDVVTLPGDPLMVEHYFTVSVWVYGLPGLQDDATIVHYHNSNGLNSGFALRHVGGEIVFSVQPEVGGDVSVSGAFSFETWTHVVAVYGAPHFGSSDLTMDLYLNGTLVDSRVVTDGPALPPDQAVIEIGGNSEPGFFTGFGSPWKGSIDEVAIFHQPLVPGSFINPIADLYQSATGTPGSEEVSIRINGQLIAAAQQDDGSYAWNIPSNFPVGQATVTLETGSLTATSNLFYIVPPGHHYYINDDAVNPGDLTTVIGNDLNSGKSPDAPMRNLSELLRLYDLGAADIIHIDVGTYTLASEIEIGLLDAGVTLRGPEESIGTALFDRGNRSAGTMVFHILGTDGITLENLAITGAERGIVVESSTNFTLRNSEIYDNASRGLE
;
A
#
# COMPACT_ATOMS: atom_id res chain seq x y z
N ALA A 1 -7.35 3.40 49.37
CA ALA A 1 -7.79 3.81 50.73
C ALA A 1 -9.17 4.43 50.58
N SER A 2 -10.21 3.72 51.00
CA SER A 2 -11.60 4.08 50.67
C SER A 2 -12.12 5.23 51.53
N PRO A 3 -12.76 6.26 50.95
CA PRO A 3 -13.56 7.22 51.68
C PRO A 3 -14.99 6.72 51.90
N ALA A 4 -15.59 7.22 52.98
CA ALA A 4 -16.89 6.83 53.54
C ALA A 4 -18.09 6.78 52.57
N ARG A 5 -18.95 5.77 52.77
CA ARG A 5 -20.36 5.81 52.31
C ARG A 5 -21.12 6.90 53.07
N GLY A 6 -21.91 7.71 52.36
CA GLY A 6 -22.95 8.54 52.97
C GLY A 6 -23.59 9.57 52.04
N MET A 7 -24.79 9.28 51.53
CA MET A 7 -25.83 10.23 51.09
C MET A 7 -27.21 9.53 51.05
N ALA A 8 -28.31 10.31 51.14
CA ALA A 8 -29.67 9.90 51.51
C ALA A 8 -30.68 11.02 51.13
N ASP A 9 -32.01 10.87 51.03
CA ASP A 9 -32.99 9.74 51.05
C ASP A 9 -34.33 10.32 50.51
N PRO A 10 -35.20 9.55 49.82
CA PRO A 10 -36.58 9.48 50.33
C PRO A 10 -37.34 8.14 50.13
N ASP A 11 -38.29 7.92 51.04
CA ASP A 11 -39.37 6.90 51.03
C ASP A 11 -39.04 5.43 51.38
N SER A 12 -38.21 5.30 52.42
CA SER A 12 -38.62 4.64 53.67
C SER A 12 -38.81 3.11 53.72
N SER A 13 -37.89 2.46 54.45
CA SER A 13 -38.23 1.54 55.55
C SER A 13 -37.02 1.07 56.36
N ARG A 14 -35.78 1.37 55.92
CA ARG A 14 -34.58 1.11 56.71
C ARG A 14 -34.41 2.15 57.83
N VAL A 15 -35.05 1.82 58.94
CA VAL A 15 -34.61 2.02 60.33
C VAL A 15 -33.38 2.92 60.46
N ASN A 16 -33.64 4.16 60.86
CA ASN A 16 -32.82 5.00 61.74
C ASN A 16 -31.58 4.27 62.31
N ILE A 17 -30.37 4.66 61.88
CA ILE A 17 -29.14 4.36 62.64
C ILE A 17 -29.20 5.20 63.92
N GLY A 18 -30.06 4.78 64.83
CA GLY A 18 -30.36 5.51 66.04
C GLY A 18 -29.10 5.63 66.89
N ALA A 19 -28.70 6.87 67.15
CA ALA A 19 -28.27 7.18 68.51
C ALA A 19 -29.26 6.53 69.49
N PHE A 20 -28.74 5.88 70.54
CA PHE A 20 -29.49 5.10 71.55
C PHE A 20 -30.95 5.54 71.67
N ASP A 21 -31.87 4.69 71.21
CA ASP A 21 -33.29 4.90 71.47
C ASP A 21 -33.52 4.68 72.97
N ASP A 22 -33.68 5.78 73.71
CA ASP A 22 -33.81 5.77 75.16
C ASP A 22 -35.04 4.97 75.64
N ALA A 23 -35.94 4.58 74.73
CA ALA A 23 -37.12 3.76 74.95
C ALA A 23 -36.86 2.25 75.16
N LEU A 24 -35.63 1.74 75.06
CA LEU A 24 -35.34 0.33 75.37
C LEU A 24 -35.64 -0.01 76.85
N PRO A 25 -36.25 -1.17 77.17
CA PRO A 25 -36.39 -1.65 78.56
C PRO A 25 -35.05 -1.69 79.30
N LEU A 26 -35.10 -1.59 80.63
CA LEU A 26 -33.97 -1.94 81.49
C LEU A 26 -33.72 -3.45 81.38
N ASP A 27 -32.45 -3.82 81.20
CA ASP A 27 -31.96 -5.18 80.96
C ASP A 27 -32.50 -5.79 79.65
N THR A 28 -31.84 -5.50 78.52
CA THR A 28 -32.17 -6.07 77.19
C THR A 28 -30.93 -6.31 76.30
N TYR A 29 -31.01 -7.34 75.45
CA TYR A 29 -30.17 -7.50 74.25
C TYR A 29 -30.93 -7.00 73.02
N ARG A 30 -30.23 -6.33 72.10
CA ARG A 30 -30.77 -5.93 70.80
C ARG A 30 -29.78 -6.33 69.71
N ILE A 31 -30.18 -7.27 68.87
CA ILE A 31 -29.45 -7.58 67.63
C ILE A 31 -29.55 -6.38 66.68
N VAL A 32 -28.42 -5.98 66.11
CA VAL A 32 -28.25 -4.87 65.16
C VAL A 32 -28.00 -5.41 63.76
N GLY A 33 -27.19 -6.46 63.64
CA GLY A 33 -26.99 -7.29 62.45
C GLY A 33 -27.06 -8.79 62.84
N PRO A 34 -27.69 -9.68 62.06
CA PRO A 34 -28.42 -9.38 60.84
C PRO A 34 -29.70 -8.59 61.12
N PHE A 35 -30.01 -7.63 60.25
CA PHE A 35 -31.23 -6.84 60.37
C PHE A 35 -32.45 -7.63 59.88
N ALA A 36 -33.64 -7.28 60.37
CA ALA A 36 -34.87 -7.99 60.02
C ALA A 36 -35.10 -8.00 58.50
N GLY A 37 -35.12 -9.20 57.89
CA GLY A 37 -35.29 -9.39 56.45
C GLY A 37 -34.00 -9.33 55.62
N GLN A 38 -32.82 -9.25 56.24
CA GLN A 38 -31.53 -9.43 55.55
C GLN A 38 -31.48 -10.82 54.88
N LYS A 39 -30.87 -10.91 53.71
CA LYS A 39 -30.69 -12.15 52.95
C LYS A 39 -29.22 -12.56 52.95
N PHE A 40 -29.00 -13.87 52.97
CA PHE A 40 -27.69 -14.52 52.84
C PHE A 40 -27.83 -15.71 51.89
N LEU A 41 -26.71 -16.23 51.40
CA LEU A 41 -26.61 -17.52 50.73
C LEU A 41 -26.23 -18.62 51.73
N GLU A 42 -26.54 -19.86 51.40
CA GLU A 42 -25.98 -21.02 52.10
C GLU A 42 -24.45 -20.98 52.06
N ARG A 43 -23.80 -21.25 53.21
CA ARG A 43 -22.34 -21.13 53.46
C ARG A 43 -21.79 -19.72 53.59
N ASP A 44 -22.59 -18.67 53.50
CA ASP A 44 -22.12 -17.33 53.87
C ASP A 44 -21.79 -17.29 55.37
N THR A 45 -20.74 -16.54 55.72
CA THR A 45 -20.44 -16.16 57.10
C THR A 45 -21.31 -14.98 57.50
N VAL A 46 -22.14 -15.15 58.52
CA VAL A 46 -23.02 -14.11 59.06
C VAL A 46 -22.30 -13.38 60.20
N GLU A 47 -22.11 -12.07 60.05
CA GLU A 47 -21.72 -11.19 61.14
C GLU A 47 -22.94 -10.88 62.03
N LEU A 48 -22.94 -11.43 63.24
CA LEU A 48 -23.92 -11.13 64.29
C LEU A 48 -23.37 -10.00 65.16
N THR A 49 -24.01 -8.83 65.11
CA THR A 49 -23.70 -7.69 65.99
C THR A 49 -24.86 -7.38 66.91
N TRP A 50 -24.58 -7.04 68.17
CA TRP A 50 -25.61 -6.69 69.16
C TRP A 50 -25.20 -5.54 70.07
N GLN A 51 -26.21 -4.92 70.68
CA GLN A 51 -26.08 -3.94 71.74
C GLN A 51 -26.72 -4.46 73.02
N THR A 52 -26.08 -4.13 74.13
CA THR A 52 -26.44 -4.59 75.48
C THR A 52 -26.76 -3.38 76.36
N ARG A 53 -27.93 -3.37 77.02
CA ARG A 53 -28.33 -2.30 77.96
C ARG A 53 -28.80 -2.91 79.27
N GLY A 54 -28.01 -2.79 80.34
CA GLY A 54 -28.39 -3.27 81.68
C GLY A 54 -27.29 -4.05 82.37
N ALA A 55 -27.66 -4.87 83.35
CA ALA A 55 -26.77 -5.79 84.05
C ALA A 55 -26.86 -7.20 83.45
N THR A 56 -25.78 -7.66 82.81
CA THR A 56 -25.69 -9.00 82.20
C THR A 56 -24.71 -9.90 82.96
N SER A 57 -24.70 -11.19 82.63
CA SER A 57 -23.73 -12.16 83.15
C SER A 57 -22.32 -12.02 82.57
N GLY A 58 -22.16 -11.18 81.54
CA GLY A 58 -20.91 -10.99 80.80
C GLY A 58 -20.64 -12.02 79.70
N THR A 59 -21.52 -13.03 79.53
CA THR A 59 -21.40 -14.03 78.46
C THR A 59 -22.76 -14.42 77.89
N VAL A 60 -22.82 -14.70 76.59
CA VAL A 60 -24.05 -15.06 75.88
C VAL A 60 -24.00 -16.43 75.22
N THR A 61 -25.17 -17.06 75.12
CA THR A 61 -25.41 -18.22 74.26
C THR A 61 -26.04 -17.74 72.95
N ILE A 62 -25.49 -18.18 71.82
CA ILE A 62 -25.94 -17.84 70.47
C ILE A 62 -26.52 -19.10 69.83
N GLU A 63 -27.73 -19.00 69.30
CA GLU A 63 -28.47 -20.08 68.65
C GLU A 63 -29.04 -19.62 67.32
N TYR A 64 -29.20 -20.54 66.36
CA TYR A 64 -29.98 -20.29 65.13
C TYR A 64 -31.08 -21.32 64.93
N SER A 65 -32.09 -20.94 64.16
CA SER A 65 -33.21 -21.79 63.75
C SER A 65 -33.41 -21.68 62.24
N ILE A 66 -33.83 -22.79 61.63
CA ILE A 66 -34.11 -22.92 60.19
C ILE A 66 -35.59 -23.28 59.92
N ASP A 67 -36.44 -23.18 60.94
CA ASP A 67 -37.84 -23.62 60.92
C ASP A 67 -38.75 -22.68 61.72
N GLY A 68 -38.51 -21.38 61.54
CA GLY A 68 -39.32 -20.30 62.14
C GLY A 68 -39.16 -20.13 63.64
N GLY A 69 -38.19 -20.80 64.27
CA GLY A 69 -37.99 -20.84 65.72
C GLY A 69 -38.55 -22.10 66.40
N SER A 70 -38.94 -23.13 65.64
CA SER A 70 -39.52 -24.37 66.18
C SER A 70 -38.45 -25.29 66.80
N ASN A 71 -37.26 -25.34 66.20
CA ASN A 71 -36.05 -25.97 66.74
C ASN A 71 -34.88 -24.98 66.67
N TRP A 72 -33.99 -25.05 67.66
CA TRP A 72 -32.82 -24.18 67.79
C TRP A 72 -31.54 -25.01 67.89
N THR A 73 -30.50 -24.57 67.18
CA THR A 73 -29.17 -25.16 67.16
C THR A 73 -28.18 -24.17 67.79
N VAL A 74 -27.47 -24.60 68.82
CA VAL A 74 -26.45 -23.78 69.50
C VAL A 74 -25.24 -23.60 68.59
N ILE A 75 -24.88 -22.35 68.32
CA ILE A 75 -23.65 -21.95 67.62
C ILE A 75 -22.52 -21.83 68.63
N SER A 76 -22.77 -21.12 69.73
CA SER A 76 -21.82 -20.91 70.83
C SER A 76 -22.55 -20.86 72.17
N ALA A 77 -21.97 -21.48 73.20
CA ALA A 77 -22.51 -21.52 74.55
C ALA A 77 -21.54 -20.82 75.53
N GLY A 78 -21.76 -19.52 75.75
CA GLY A 78 -20.93 -18.70 76.64
C GLY A 78 -19.75 -18.03 75.93
N THR A 79 -20.01 -17.35 74.81
CA THR A 79 -19.07 -16.35 74.26
C THR A 79 -19.14 -15.06 75.07
N ASP A 80 -18.10 -14.22 75.03
CA ASP A 80 -18.09 -12.94 75.74
C ASP A 80 -19.19 -12.00 75.20
N ASP A 81 -19.75 -11.16 76.07
CA ASP A 81 -20.74 -10.13 75.73
C ASP A 81 -20.05 -8.85 75.21
N ASP A 82 -19.33 -8.98 74.09
CA ASP A 82 -18.51 -7.92 73.47
C ASP A 82 -19.18 -7.24 72.26
N GLY A 83 -20.27 -7.80 71.73
CA GLY A 83 -21.13 -7.21 70.71
C GLY A 83 -20.92 -7.72 69.29
N LEU A 84 -20.03 -8.70 69.06
CA LEU A 84 -19.69 -9.21 67.73
C LEU A 84 -19.45 -10.74 67.75
N PHE A 85 -20.03 -11.47 66.79
CA PHE A 85 -19.74 -12.90 66.58
C PHE A 85 -19.96 -13.29 65.10
N GLU A 86 -19.06 -14.08 64.52
CA GLU A 86 -19.18 -14.58 63.15
C GLU A 86 -19.56 -16.07 63.14
N PHE A 87 -20.46 -16.48 62.25
CA PHE A 87 -20.82 -17.90 62.08
C PHE A 87 -21.21 -18.26 60.64
N ASP A 88 -20.82 -19.45 60.19
CA ASP A 88 -21.16 -19.94 58.84
C ASP A 88 -22.56 -20.57 58.79
N LEU A 89 -23.31 -20.27 57.72
CA LEU A 89 -24.61 -20.88 57.47
C LEU A 89 -24.49 -22.31 56.92
N PRO A 90 -25.35 -23.26 57.34
CA PRO A 90 -25.32 -24.62 56.83
C PRO A 90 -25.71 -24.68 55.35
N SER A 91 -25.10 -25.60 54.60
CA SER A 91 -25.62 -25.99 53.27
C SER A 91 -26.88 -26.85 53.42
N THR A 92 -27.92 -26.54 52.67
CA THR A 92 -29.22 -27.22 52.75
C THR A 92 -29.70 -27.67 51.36
N LEU A 93 -30.93 -28.16 51.27
CA LEU A 93 -31.55 -28.55 50.01
C LEU A 93 -32.71 -27.63 49.61
N SER A 94 -33.06 -26.59 50.36
CA SER A 94 -34.17 -25.68 50.06
C SER A 94 -34.00 -24.35 50.79
N PRO A 95 -34.30 -23.20 50.15
CA PRO A 95 -34.21 -21.90 50.82
C PRO A 95 -34.99 -21.83 52.13
N ILE A 96 -34.43 -21.12 53.12
CA ILE A 96 -35.01 -20.93 54.45
C ILE A 96 -35.53 -19.49 54.53
N LEU A 97 -36.85 -19.31 54.44
CA LEU A 97 -37.47 -17.98 54.39
C LEU A 97 -37.68 -17.33 55.77
N ASP A 98 -37.65 -18.14 56.83
CA ASP A 98 -37.94 -17.75 58.22
C ASP A 98 -36.81 -18.11 59.20
N ALA A 99 -35.56 -18.06 58.73
CA ALA A 99 -34.39 -18.30 59.57
C ALA A 99 -34.32 -17.28 60.71
N ARG A 100 -33.93 -17.74 61.91
CA ARG A 100 -33.79 -16.87 63.10
C ARG A 100 -32.42 -17.06 63.73
N VAL A 101 -31.92 -15.99 64.35
CA VAL A 101 -30.79 -16.03 65.28
C VAL A 101 -31.25 -15.44 66.62
N ARG A 102 -30.82 -16.08 67.71
CA ARG A 102 -31.11 -15.69 69.09
C ARG A 102 -29.81 -15.53 69.87
N ILE A 103 -29.76 -14.48 70.69
CA ILE A 103 -28.79 -14.27 71.75
C ILE A 103 -29.54 -14.40 73.08
N THR A 104 -29.00 -15.14 74.05
CA THR A 104 -29.56 -15.30 75.39
C THR A 104 -28.46 -15.15 76.45
N ASP A 105 -28.72 -14.42 77.54
CA ASP A 105 -27.78 -14.34 78.66
C ASP A 105 -27.51 -15.73 79.26
N SER A 106 -26.25 -16.04 79.54
CA SER A 106 -25.86 -17.39 79.98
C SER A 106 -26.32 -17.75 81.40
N VAL A 107 -26.88 -16.80 82.16
CA VAL A 107 -27.41 -17.01 83.52
C VAL A 107 -28.91 -16.67 83.63
N ASN A 108 -29.38 -15.67 82.89
CA ASN A 108 -30.78 -15.21 82.88
C ASN A 108 -31.48 -15.52 81.54
N PRO A 109 -32.14 -16.68 81.39
CA PRO A 109 -32.77 -17.08 80.13
C PRO A 109 -34.00 -16.22 79.73
N LEU A 110 -34.39 -15.23 80.53
CA LEU A 110 -35.40 -14.23 80.17
C LEU A 110 -34.80 -13.02 79.44
N LEU A 111 -33.47 -12.85 79.50
CA LEU A 111 -32.75 -11.76 78.84
C LEU A 111 -32.26 -12.26 77.48
N THR A 112 -32.99 -11.91 76.43
CA THR A 112 -32.76 -12.41 75.06
C THR A 112 -33.05 -11.36 74.00
N GLY A 113 -32.38 -11.48 72.85
CA GLY A 113 -32.68 -10.75 71.61
C GLY A 113 -32.76 -11.73 70.44
N GLU A 114 -33.73 -11.54 69.54
CA GLU A 114 -33.90 -12.35 68.34
C GLU A 114 -33.96 -11.48 67.07
N ALA A 115 -33.47 -12.00 65.95
CA ALA A 115 -33.60 -11.41 64.63
C ALA A 115 -33.99 -12.48 63.59
N GLN A 116 -34.73 -12.08 62.56
CA GLN A 116 -35.14 -12.95 61.44
C GLN A 116 -34.43 -12.52 60.16
N PHE A 117 -33.90 -13.49 59.43
CA PHE A 117 -33.23 -13.34 58.14
C PHE A 117 -33.70 -14.44 57.16
N THR A 118 -33.25 -14.37 55.92
CA THR A 118 -33.56 -15.35 54.87
C THR A 118 -32.27 -15.96 54.33
N VAL A 119 -32.25 -17.28 54.13
CA VAL A 119 -31.14 -18.00 53.50
C VAL A 119 -31.59 -18.51 52.13
N GLY A 120 -31.05 -17.93 51.07
CA GLY A 120 -31.20 -18.43 49.71
C GLY A 120 -30.17 -19.53 49.40
N ARG A 121 -30.38 -20.30 48.34
CA ARG A 121 -29.35 -21.22 47.85
C ARG A 121 -28.19 -20.43 47.26
N ASP A 122 -26.95 -20.87 47.48
CA ASP A 122 -25.80 -20.41 46.70
C ASP A 122 -26.06 -20.69 45.20
N SER A 123 -26.16 -19.62 44.41
CA SER A 123 -26.53 -19.66 43.00
C SER A 123 -25.63 -18.75 42.18
N SER A 124 -25.15 -19.22 41.04
CA SER A 124 -24.44 -18.39 40.07
C SER A 124 -25.36 -17.44 39.30
N VAL A 125 -26.68 -17.66 39.33
CA VAL A 125 -27.71 -16.85 38.65
C VAL A 125 -28.78 -16.42 39.66
N PHE A 126 -29.02 -15.11 39.71
CA PHE A 126 -30.14 -14.50 40.42
C PHE A 126 -31.22 -14.07 39.43
N TYR A 127 -32.48 -14.09 39.84
CA TYR A 127 -33.63 -13.83 38.98
C TYR A 127 -34.44 -12.66 39.53
N ALA A 128 -34.81 -11.73 38.67
CA ALA A 128 -35.79 -10.70 38.97
C ALA A 128 -36.92 -10.66 37.93
N SER A 129 -38.11 -10.31 38.39
CA SER A 129 -39.35 -10.32 37.61
C SER A 129 -40.25 -9.20 38.08
N THR A 130 -40.97 -8.54 37.18
CA THR A 130 -42.02 -7.56 37.56
C THR A 130 -43.15 -8.20 38.38
N SER A 131 -43.26 -9.54 38.35
CA SER A 131 -44.17 -10.33 39.19
C SER A 131 -43.57 -10.78 40.53
N GLY A 132 -42.27 -10.51 40.75
CA GLY A 132 -41.51 -10.90 41.93
C GLY A 132 -41.90 -10.14 43.20
N SER A 133 -41.33 -10.56 44.33
CA SER A 133 -41.64 -10.02 45.66
C SER A 133 -40.40 -9.87 46.50
N VAL A 134 -40.33 -8.82 47.34
CA VAL A 134 -39.22 -8.62 48.29
C VAL A 134 -39.09 -9.77 49.32
N GLY A 135 -40.13 -10.57 49.51
CA GLY A 135 -40.09 -11.78 50.34
C GLY A 135 -39.32 -12.95 49.69
N ASN A 136 -39.22 -12.97 48.37
CA ASN A 136 -38.58 -14.03 47.60
C ASN A 136 -37.05 -13.99 47.76
N THR A 137 -36.35 -15.08 47.41
CA THR A 137 -34.88 -15.12 47.46
C THR A 137 -34.23 -14.62 46.17
N GLY A 138 -34.90 -14.72 45.02
CA GLY A 138 -34.26 -14.47 43.72
C GLY A 138 -33.25 -15.55 43.32
N THR A 139 -33.07 -16.63 44.09
CA THR A 139 -32.08 -17.68 43.77
C THR A 139 -32.58 -18.72 42.77
N THR A 140 -33.85 -18.64 42.35
CA THR A 140 -34.44 -19.48 41.29
C THR A 140 -35.51 -18.70 40.51
N ALA A 141 -35.72 -19.04 39.23
CA ALA A 141 -36.75 -18.41 38.38
C ALA A 141 -38.18 -18.56 38.90
N ALA A 142 -38.46 -19.54 39.76
CA ALA A 142 -39.78 -19.72 40.39
C ALA A 142 -39.99 -18.85 41.66
N ASP A 143 -38.94 -18.16 42.11
CA ASP A 143 -38.90 -17.33 43.32
C ASP A 143 -38.12 -16.02 43.04
N PRO A 144 -38.50 -15.21 42.03
CA PRO A 144 -37.71 -14.05 41.60
C PRO A 144 -37.90 -12.84 42.53
N LEU A 145 -36.86 -12.00 42.65
CA LEU A 145 -36.95 -10.69 43.29
C LEU A 145 -37.69 -9.68 42.37
N PRO A 146 -38.19 -8.53 42.88
CA PRO A 146 -39.03 -7.65 42.09
C PRO A 146 -38.27 -6.75 41.09
N SER A 147 -36.95 -6.59 41.23
CA SER A 147 -36.12 -5.75 40.34
C SER A 147 -34.62 -6.03 40.51
N LEU A 148 -33.81 -5.56 39.56
CA LEU A 148 -32.35 -5.54 39.66
C LEU A 148 -31.87 -4.81 40.93
N ALA A 149 -32.50 -3.68 41.29
CA ALA A 149 -32.20 -2.95 42.51
C ALA A 149 -32.44 -3.79 43.78
N ALA A 150 -33.49 -4.61 43.81
CA ALA A 150 -33.77 -5.50 44.92
C ALA A 150 -32.74 -6.65 45.01
N VAL A 151 -32.22 -7.14 43.88
CA VAL A 151 -31.13 -8.11 43.82
C VAL A 151 -29.83 -7.50 44.37
N LEU A 152 -29.42 -6.33 43.87
CA LEU A 152 -28.21 -5.60 44.30
C LEU A 152 -28.26 -5.15 45.77
N HIS A 153 -29.44 -4.90 46.33
CA HIS A 153 -29.61 -4.59 47.76
C HIS A 153 -29.63 -5.83 48.66
N SER A 154 -29.95 -7.01 48.10
CA SER A 154 -30.10 -8.25 48.86
C SER A 154 -28.80 -9.02 49.02
N TYR A 155 -27.86 -8.89 48.07
CA TYR A 155 -26.68 -9.74 47.97
C TYR A 155 -25.42 -8.94 47.61
N GLU A 156 -24.29 -9.28 48.21
CA GLU A 156 -22.98 -8.79 47.77
C GLU A 156 -22.51 -9.63 46.57
N LEU A 157 -22.81 -9.14 45.37
CA LEU A 157 -22.57 -9.86 44.11
C LEU A 157 -21.14 -9.66 43.58
N GLU A 158 -20.16 -10.16 44.33
CA GLU A 158 -18.78 -10.26 43.85
C GLU A 158 -18.52 -11.58 43.09
N ASN A 159 -17.43 -11.63 42.32
CA ASN A 159 -16.88 -12.83 41.67
C ASN A 159 -17.71 -13.41 40.49
N ASN A 160 -18.05 -12.58 39.50
CA ASN A 160 -18.67 -13.02 38.22
C ASN A 160 -20.01 -13.75 38.38
N ARG A 161 -20.89 -13.23 39.24
CA ARG A 161 -22.30 -13.68 39.35
C ARG A 161 -23.12 -13.15 38.17
N ASN A 162 -24.26 -13.78 37.92
CA ASN A 162 -25.21 -13.41 36.88
C ASN A 162 -26.56 -12.95 37.46
N VAL A 163 -27.25 -12.04 36.78
CA VAL A 163 -28.65 -11.68 37.03
C VAL A 163 -29.46 -11.80 35.74
N GLU A 164 -30.55 -12.56 35.80
CA GLU A 164 -31.54 -12.72 34.74
C GLU A 164 -32.78 -11.86 35.07
N LEU A 165 -33.24 -11.06 34.11
CA LEU A 165 -34.41 -10.21 34.23
C LEU A 165 -35.52 -10.74 33.29
N ASP A 166 -36.70 -11.07 33.86
CA ASP A 166 -37.89 -11.38 33.04
C ASP A 166 -38.33 -10.15 32.25
N ALA A 167 -39.02 -10.38 31.14
CA ALA A 167 -39.55 -9.33 30.30
C ALA A 167 -40.50 -8.37 31.04
N GLY A 168 -40.22 -7.06 30.93
CA GLY A 168 -41.00 -6.01 31.57
C GLY A 168 -40.21 -4.73 31.83
N THR A 169 -40.90 -3.70 32.33
CA THR A 169 -40.29 -2.42 32.70
C THR A 169 -40.01 -2.36 34.20
N TYR A 170 -38.77 -2.01 34.55
CA TYR A 170 -38.28 -1.87 35.91
C TYR A 170 -37.87 -0.41 36.14
N GLU A 171 -38.70 0.32 36.87
CA GLU A 171 -38.39 1.71 37.24
C GLU A 171 -37.33 1.78 38.34
N THR A 172 -36.39 2.71 38.21
CA THR A 172 -35.47 3.10 39.30
C THR A 172 -35.34 4.62 39.40
N PHE A 173 -35.40 5.12 40.64
CA PHE A 173 -35.28 6.55 40.94
C PHE A 173 -33.85 6.96 41.32
N VAL A 174 -32.94 6.00 41.47
CA VAL A 174 -31.53 6.20 41.86
C VAL A 174 -30.57 5.45 40.93
N PRO A 175 -29.31 5.90 40.79
CA PRO A 175 -28.27 5.15 40.09
C PRO A 175 -28.07 3.75 40.68
N LEU A 176 -27.88 2.74 39.81
CA LEU A 176 -27.52 1.38 40.21
C LEU A 176 -26.04 1.13 39.93
N THR A 177 -25.24 0.96 40.99
CA THR A 177 -23.84 0.52 40.87
C THR A 177 -23.78 -0.98 40.62
N LEU A 178 -23.10 -1.38 39.56
CA LEU A 178 -22.90 -2.77 39.17
C LEU A 178 -21.50 -3.24 39.63
N PRO A 179 -21.41 -4.19 40.59
CA PRO A 179 -20.14 -4.64 41.16
C PRO A 179 -19.29 -5.46 40.19
N LEU A 180 -17.97 -5.49 40.45
CA LEU A 180 -16.95 -6.23 39.70
C LEU A 180 -17.42 -7.60 39.15
N GLY A 181 -17.40 -7.72 37.81
CA GLY A 181 -17.67 -8.97 37.10
C GLY A 181 -19.14 -9.30 36.86
N LEU A 182 -20.09 -8.47 37.32
CA LEU A 182 -21.51 -8.75 37.20
C LEU A 182 -21.96 -8.85 35.73
N LYS A 183 -22.65 -9.94 35.40
CA LYS A 183 -23.40 -10.07 34.14
C LYS A 183 -24.90 -9.89 34.39
N VAL A 184 -25.56 -9.00 33.66
CA VAL A 184 -27.03 -8.83 33.68
C VAL A 184 -27.58 -9.12 32.28
N TYR A 185 -28.66 -9.89 32.16
CA TYR A 185 -29.27 -10.21 30.87
C TYR A 185 -30.79 -10.46 30.93
N GLY A 186 -31.46 -10.33 29.80
CA GLY A 186 -32.89 -10.61 29.62
C GLY A 186 -33.64 -9.44 28.96
N ASP A 187 -34.86 -9.71 28.46
CA ASP A 187 -35.70 -8.81 27.64
C ASP A 187 -36.36 -7.67 28.45
N ALA A 188 -35.54 -6.95 29.22
CA ALA A 188 -35.99 -6.02 30.26
C ALA A 188 -35.70 -4.56 29.91
N VAL A 189 -36.69 -3.71 30.16
CA VAL A 189 -36.57 -2.25 30.06
C VAL A 189 -36.22 -1.68 31.43
N LEU A 190 -35.04 -1.08 31.59
CA LEU A 190 -34.64 -0.32 32.77
C LEU A 190 -34.96 1.16 32.52
N ASP A 191 -35.98 1.68 33.21
CA ASP A 191 -36.43 3.07 33.07
C ASP A 191 -36.00 3.88 34.29
N ARG A 192 -35.27 4.97 34.06
CA ARG A 192 -34.79 5.86 35.12
C ARG A 192 -35.78 6.96 35.52
N ASN A 193 -37.06 6.87 35.15
CA ASN A 193 -38.24 7.71 35.48
C ASN A 193 -38.05 8.82 36.57
N ASN A 194 -37.21 9.83 36.30
CA ASN A 194 -36.78 10.82 37.28
C ASN A 194 -36.64 12.20 36.62
N THR A 195 -37.08 13.23 37.32
CA THR A 195 -37.13 14.62 36.83
C THR A 195 -36.01 15.51 37.39
N ASN A 196 -35.16 14.98 38.28
CA ASN A 196 -34.06 15.73 38.89
C ASN A 196 -32.77 15.56 38.07
N PRO A 197 -32.07 16.66 37.74
CA PRO A 197 -30.79 16.60 37.04
C PRO A 197 -29.70 15.99 37.94
N GLY A 198 -28.99 14.96 37.48
CA GLY A 198 -27.83 14.39 38.18
C GLY A 198 -27.70 12.86 38.20
N GLY A 199 -26.57 12.33 37.71
CA GLY A 199 -26.07 10.95 37.95
C GLY A 199 -26.33 9.97 36.81
N ALA A 200 -25.94 8.69 36.93
CA ALA A 200 -26.19 7.68 35.87
C ALA A 200 -27.43 6.79 36.15
N LEU A 201 -28.01 6.13 35.13
CA LEU A 201 -28.91 4.97 35.37
C LEU A 201 -28.10 3.78 35.91
N LEU A 202 -27.06 3.38 35.18
CA LEU A 202 -26.10 2.35 35.58
C LEU A 202 -24.71 2.94 35.78
N ILE A 203 -24.03 2.55 36.85
CA ILE A 203 -22.60 2.83 37.09
C ILE A 203 -21.88 1.47 37.07
N ALA A 204 -21.19 1.18 35.98
CA ALA A 204 -20.40 -0.04 35.84
C ALA A 204 -19.02 0.14 36.49
N GLU A 205 -18.69 -0.71 37.47
CA GLU A 205 -17.35 -0.71 38.06
C GLU A 205 -16.31 -1.29 37.09
N ARG A 206 -16.22 -2.62 37.00
CA ARG A 206 -15.19 -3.33 36.22
C ARG A 206 -15.72 -4.66 35.70
N ASN A 207 -15.32 -5.03 34.47
CA ASN A 207 -15.65 -6.34 33.87
C ASN A 207 -17.16 -6.63 33.82
N ILE A 208 -17.98 -5.61 33.56
CA ILE A 208 -19.44 -5.72 33.54
C ILE A 208 -19.90 -6.23 32.18
N THR A 209 -20.94 -7.08 32.16
CA THR A 209 -21.57 -7.55 30.91
C THR A 209 -23.08 -7.30 30.94
N LEU A 210 -23.63 -6.62 29.93
CA LEU A 210 -25.06 -6.38 29.74
C LEU A 210 -25.54 -7.02 28.43
N ILE A 211 -26.64 -7.78 28.43
CA ILE A 211 -27.15 -8.48 27.23
C ILE A 211 -28.67 -8.37 27.11
N ASP A 212 -29.19 -8.09 25.90
CA ASP A 212 -30.62 -8.03 25.55
C ASP A 212 -31.46 -6.97 26.31
N LEU A 213 -30.83 -5.98 26.93
CA LEU A 213 -31.49 -4.95 27.75
C LEU A 213 -31.88 -3.69 26.95
N GLU A 214 -32.96 -3.03 27.37
CA GLU A 214 -33.29 -1.67 26.94
C GLU A 214 -33.10 -0.67 28.11
N LEU A 215 -32.37 0.42 27.89
CA LEU A 215 -32.07 1.46 28.87
C LEU A 215 -32.67 2.80 28.43
N ILE A 216 -33.57 3.37 29.25
CA ILE A 216 -34.27 4.62 28.93
C ILE A 216 -34.37 5.56 30.13
N ASN A 217 -34.63 6.84 29.86
CA ASN A 217 -35.06 7.79 30.86
C ASN A 217 -36.25 8.60 30.32
N ALA A 218 -37.47 8.26 30.75
CA ALA A 218 -38.70 8.84 30.19
C ALA A 218 -38.90 10.35 30.44
N PHE A 219 -38.06 11.02 31.25
CA PHE A 219 -38.17 12.45 31.54
C PHE A 219 -36.95 13.27 31.11
N VAL A 220 -37.23 14.30 30.29
CA VAL A 220 -36.22 15.08 29.57
C VAL A 220 -35.51 16.11 30.46
N ALA A 221 -34.67 15.65 31.40
CA ALA A 221 -33.77 16.49 32.19
C ALA A 221 -32.58 15.72 32.82
N LEU A 222 -31.48 15.61 32.06
CA LEU A 222 -30.10 15.48 32.57
C LEU A 222 -29.80 14.26 33.46
N ASP A 223 -29.47 13.12 32.83
CA ASP A 223 -28.08 12.63 32.80
C ASP A 223 -27.97 11.17 32.31
N LEU A 224 -26.80 10.86 31.76
CA LEU A 224 -26.15 9.56 31.52
C LEU A 224 -26.92 8.24 31.78
N SER A 225 -27.03 7.38 30.76
CA SER A 225 -27.55 6.01 30.94
C SER A 225 -26.51 5.01 31.49
N LEU A 226 -25.24 5.06 31.05
CA LEU A 226 -24.20 4.11 31.48
C LEU A 226 -22.84 4.79 31.69
N SER A 227 -22.39 4.91 32.95
CA SER A 227 -21.02 5.28 33.30
C SER A 227 -20.13 4.03 33.34
N THR A 228 -18.93 4.08 32.75
CA THR A 228 -17.92 3.01 32.87
C THR A 228 -16.50 3.58 32.87
N SER A 229 -15.58 2.92 33.57
CA SER A 229 -14.15 3.28 33.58
C SER A 229 -13.21 2.12 33.20
N SER A 230 -13.64 0.86 33.22
CA SER A 230 -12.77 -0.25 32.76
C SER A 230 -13.49 -1.54 32.36
N PHE A 231 -13.37 -1.89 31.07
CA PHE A 231 -13.83 -3.12 30.43
C PHE A 231 -15.31 -3.48 30.71
N THR A 232 -16.22 -2.72 30.10
CA THR A 232 -17.65 -3.09 30.03
C THR A 232 -17.98 -3.69 28.66
N VAL A 233 -18.78 -4.75 28.63
CA VAL A 233 -19.28 -5.40 27.40
C VAL A 233 -20.80 -5.26 27.31
N LEU A 234 -21.28 -4.71 26.20
CA LEU A 234 -22.69 -4.67 25.84
C LEU A 234 -22.94 -5.63 24.67
N THR A 235 -24.05 -6.35 24.67
CA THR A 235 -24.47 -7.19 23.55
C THR A 235 -25.98 -7.04 23.32
N ASP A 236 -26.37 -6.60 22.13
CA ASP A 236 -27.78 -6.36 21.77
C ASP A 236 -28.55 -5.45 22.74
N VAL A 237 -27.85 -4.46 23.33
CA VAL A 237 -28.43 -3.47 24.25
C VAL A 237 -28.96 -2.25 23.48
N THR A 238 -30.18 -1.82 23.79
CA THR A 238 -30.76 -0.57 23.28
C THR A 238 -30.66 0.54 24.32
N ILE A 239 -30.21 1.73 23.94
CA ILE A 239 -30.14 2.91 24.83
C ILE A 239 -30.79 4.10 24.11
N ARG A 240 -31.91 4.61 24.62
CA ARG A 240 -32.64 5.67 23.91
C ARG A 240 -33.32 6.73 24.75
N ASP A 241 -33.58 7.85 24.09
CA ASP A 241 -34.31 9.01 24.58
C ASP A 241 -33.65 9.73 25.79
N ASN A 242 -32.31 9.66 25.89
CA ASN A 242 -31.51 10.29 26.96
C ASN A 242 -30.84 11.59 26.49
N ILE A 243 -30.33 12.43 27.41
CA ILE A 243 -29.40 13.51 26.99
C ILE A 243 -28.04 12.91 26.60
N LEU A 244 -27.51 11.99 27.41
CA LEU A 244 -26.27 11.28 27.15
C LEU A 244 -26.51 9.77 27.28
N GLY A 245 -26.22 9.00 26.23
CA GLY A 245 -26.37 7.55 26.26
C GLY A 245 -25.30 6.88 27.12
N ILE A 246 -24.06 6.82 26.62
CA ILE A 246 -22.90 6.23 27.31
C ILE A 246 -21.85 7.30 27.59
N TYR A 247 -21.17 7.22 28.73
CA TYR A 247 -20.07 8.08 29.13
C TYR A 247 -18.94 7.24 29.71
N ILE A 248 -17.71 7.59 29.33
CA ILE A 248 -16.53 6.78 29.61
C ILE A 248 -15.47 7.65 30.26
N GLU A 249 -15.21 7.39 31.54
CA GLU A 249 -14.12 8.04 32.27
C GLU A 249 -12.81 7.29 31.99
N GLY A 250 -11.83 7.98 31.41
CA GLY A 250 -10.49 7.46 31.13
C GLY A 250 -9.46 8.59 31.08
N SER A 251 -8.20 8.28 31.38
CA SER A 251 -7.09 9.24 31.34
C SER A 251 -6.37 9.27 29.99
N GLY A 252 -7.13 9.51 28.93
CA GLY A 252 -6.60 9.76 27.59
C GLY A 252 -6.16 8.51 26.81
N PRO A 253 -5.44 8.70 25.68
CA PRO A 253 -5.20 7.63 24.70
C PRO A 253 -4.18 6.55 25.13
N ASP A 254 -3.51 6.72 26.27
CA ASP A 254 -2.39 5.88 26.73
C ASP A 254 -2.80 4.67 27.59
N GLU A 255 -4.09 4.51 27.93
CA GLU A 255 -4.56 3.38 28.75
C GLU A 255 -4.61 2.06 27.96
N THR A 256 -4.06 1.00 28.54
CA THR A 256 -3.97 -0.32 27.88
C THR A 256 -5.21 -1.17 28.13
N GLY A 257 -6.15 -1.13 27.19
CA GLY A 257 -7.32 -2.02 27.12
C GLY A 257 -8.62 -1.30 26.81
N ASN A 258 -9.62 -2.03 26.33
CA ASN A 258 -10.91 -1.45 25.97
C ASN A 258 -11.66 -1.00 27.22
N SER A 259 -12.09 0.27 27.25
CA SER A 259 -13.01 0.79 28.27
C SER A 259 -14.42 0.25 28.05
N LEU A 260 -14.82 0.12 26.76
CA LEU A 260 -16.12 -0.38 26.33
C LEU A 260 -16.01 -1.25 25.06
N VAL A 261 -16.78 -2.34 25.02
CA VAL A 261 -17.07 -3.14 23.82
C VAL A 261 -18.58 -3.23 23.66
N VAL A 262 -19.09 -2.96 22.46
CA VAL A 262 -20.52 -3.08 22.12
C VAL A 262 -20.66 -3.94 20.88
N ASN A 263 -21.45 -5.01 20.96
CA ASN A 263 -21.74 -5.91 19.86
C ASN A 263 -23.26 -5.89 19.59
N GLY A 264 -23.69 -5.42 18.42
CA GLY A 264 -25.11 -5.23 18.11
C GLY A 264 -25.77 -4.12 18.95
N GLY A 265 -27.10 -4.13 19.00
CA GLY A 265 -27.89 -3.12 19.72
C GLY A 265 -27.98 -1.76 19.03
N SER A 266 -28.54 -0.77 19.74
CA SER A 266 -28.80 0.56 19.16
C SER A 266 -28.76 1.69 20.19
N LEU A 267 -28.24 2.86 19.79
CA LEU A 267 -28.26 4.08 20.58
C LEU A 267 -29.08 5.15 19.84
N GLY A 268 -30.31 5.39 20.30
CA GLY A 268 -31.32 6.14 19.54
C GLY A 268 -31.84 7.41 20.22
N ASN A 269 -32.12 8.46 19.45
CA ASN A 269 -32.79 9.68 19.92
C ASN A 269 -32.14 10.39 21.12
N ASN A 270 -30.83 10.23 21.35
CA ASN A 270 -30.13 10.90 22.45
C ASN A 270 -29.62 12.28 21.99
N THR A 271 -29.33 13.22 22.90
CA THR A 271 -28.60 14.44 22.48
C THR A 271 -27.18 14.06 22.03
N THR A 272 -26.45 13.32 22.86
CA THR A 272 -25.17 12.68 22.54
C THR A 272 -25.29 11.18 22.77
N ALA A 273 -24.96 10.33 21.79
CA ALA A 273 -25.08 8.88 21.97
C ALA A 273 -23.95 8.33 22.87
N ILE A 274 -22.70 8.71 22.60
CA ILE A 274 -21.52 8.30 23.38
C ILE A 274 -20.61 9.50 23.61
N GLU A 275 -20.12 9.69 24.84
CA GLU A 275 -19.01 10.57 25.19
C GLU A 275 -17.82 9.71 25.65
N ASN A 276 -16.70 9.78 24.93
CA ASN A 276 -15.57 8.87 25.08
C ASN A 276 -14.24 9.59 25.38
N SER A 277 -13.73 9.40 26.60
CA SER A 277 -12.35 9.74 27.00
C SER A 277 -11.42 8.52 27.13
N GLY A 278 -11.87 7.33 26.71
CA GLY A 278 -11.14 6.05 26.80
C GLY A 278 -11.07 5.33 25.45
N ILE A 279 -11.17 3.99 25.46
CA ILE A 279 -11.13 3.17 24.23
C ILE A 279 -12.48 2.47 24.00
N ILE A 280 -13.14 2.75 22.87
CA ILE A 280 -14.39 2.09 22.46
C ILE A 280 -14.20 1.19 21.24
N HIS A 281 -14.77 -0.02 21.30
CA HIS A 281 -14.93 -0.91 20.16
C HIS A 281 -16.43 -1.17 19.95
N LEU A 282 -17.02 -0.59 18.90
CA LEU A 282 -18.38 -0.86 18.45
C LEU A 282 -18.34 -1.84 17.27
N SER A 283 -19.18 -2.87 17.29
CA SER A 283 -19.35 -3.83 16.20
C SER A 283 -20.84 -4.02 15.90
N GLN A 284 -21.26 -3.76 14.67
CA GLN A 284 -22.66 -3.88 14.21
C GLN A 284 -23.67 -3.02 15.01
N VAL A 285 -23.25 -1.87 15.54
CA VAL A 285 -24.08 -0.99 16.39
C VAL A 285 -24.75 0.09 15.54
N LEU A 286 -26.03 0.36 15.81
CA LEU A 286 -26.79 1.44 15.16
C LEU A 286 -26.95 2.67 16.06
N LEU A 287 -26.28 3.77 15.73
CA LEU A 287 -26.50 5.09 16.33
C LEU A 287 -27.46 5.87 15.39
N ASN A 288 -28.67 6.21 15.83
CA ASN A 288 -29.68 6.81 14.95
C ASN A 288 -30.48 7.95 15.61
N GLY A 289 -30.65 9.06 14.91
CA GLY A 289 -31.49 10.17 15.38
C GLY A 289 -30.94 10.93 16.59
N ASN A 290 -29.65 10.75 16.92
CA ASN A 290 -28.98 11.52 17.96
C ASN A 290 -28.56 12.89 17.41
N THR A 291 -28.47 13.96 18.22
CA THR A 291 -27.93 15.25 17.72
C THR A 291 -26.44 15.13 17.39
N LEU A 292 -25.68 14.52 18.30
CA LEU A 292 -24.29 14.10 18.12
C LEU A 292 -24.22 12.57 18.30
N GLY A 293 -23.62 11.86 17.35
CA GLY A 293 -23.40 10.42 17.49
C GLY A 293 -22.37 10.11 18.57
N ILE A 294 -21.12 10.50 18.35
CA ILE A 294 -20.02 10.25 19.29
C ILE A 294 -19.25 11.55 19.54
N ASP A 295 -19.00 11.88 20.80
CA ASP A 295 -18.01 12.87 21.22
C ASP A 295 -16.74 12.14 21.67
N ASN A 296 -15.60 12.37 21.00
CA ASN A 296 -14.40 11.54 21.17
C ASN A 296 -13.14 12.38 21.45
N THR A 297 -12.66 12.26 22.69
CA THR A 297 -11.31 12.72 23.12
C THR A 297 -10.34 11.54 23.32
N GLY A 298 -10.86 10.30 23.30
CA GLY A 298 -10.10 9.06 23.35
C GLY A 298 -9.93 8.38 21.98
N ASN A 299 -10.10 7.05 21.92
CA ASN A 299 -9.92 6.24 20.73
C ASN A 299 -11.17 5.41 20.40
N ALA A 300 -11.52 5.30 19.10
CA ALA A 300 -12.73 4.64 18.63
C ALA A 300 -12.48 3.66 17.46
N ARG A 301 -13.02 2.44 17.57
CA ARG A 301 -13.14 1.47 16.49
C ARG A 301 -14.61 1.16 16.20
N LEU A 302 -15.02 1.31 14.95
CA LEU A 302 -16.40 1.18 14.49
C LEU A 302 -16.49 0.13 13.36
N ASN A 303 -16.55 -1.16 13.72
CA ASN A 303 -16.71 -2.23 12.73
C ASN A 303 -18.20 -2.34 12.34
N ASP A 304 -18.55 -2.28 11.05
CA ASP A 304 -19.93 -2.42 10.54
C ASP A 304 -20.99 -1.56 11.27
N SER A 305 -20.56 -0.49 11.94
CA SER A 305 -21.40 0.31 12.83
C SER A 305 -21.83 1.58 12.13
N GLN A 306 -23.12 1.90 12.24
CA GLN A 306 -23.77 2.94 11.44
C GLN A 306 -24.19 4.12 12.30
N ILE A 307 -23.89 5.34 11.83
CA ILE A 307 -24.27 6.60 12.46
C ILE A 307 -25.19 7.35 11.47
N LEU A 308 -26.49 7.32 11.74
CA LEU A 308 -27.54 7.77 10.82
C LEU A 308 -28.22 9.06 11.32
N GLY A 309 -28.30 10.05 10.43
CA GLY A 309 -28.91 11.35 10.74
C GLY A 309 -28.15 12.13 11.82
N GLY A 310 -28.86 13.04 12.49
CA GLY A 310 -28.26 13.96 13.46
C GLY A 310 -27.59 15.18 12.83
N ASP A 311 -27.03 16.06 13.64
CA ASP A 311 -26.30 17.24 13.16
C ASP A 311 -24.83 16.90 12.86
N THR A 312 -24.18 16.16 13.77
CA THR A 312 -22.79 15.69 13.63
C THR A 312 -22.69 14.20 13.95
N GLY A 313 -21.99 13.43 13.11
CA GLY A 313 -21.83 11.99 13.32
C GLY A 313 -20.83 11.66 14.42
N ILE A 314 -19.58 12.12 14.28
CA ILE A 314 -18.56 12.06 15.33
C ILE A 314 -17.78 13.38 15.41
N ARG A 315 -17.41 13.77 16.63
CA ARG A 315 -16.52 14.89 16.95
C ARG A 315 -15.22 14.36 17.54
N ILE A 316 -14.08 14.85 17.06
CA ILE A 316 -12.75 14.36 17.44
C ILE A 316 -11.86 15.56 17.82
N GLU A 317 -11.41 15.61 19.09
CA GLU A 317 -10.44 16.61 19.58
C GLU A 317 -9.00 16.06 19.66
N GLY A 318 -8.81 14.76 19.39
CA GLY A 318 -7.55 14.02 19.48
C GLY A 318 -7.77 12.50 19.38
N GLY A 319 -6.70 11.73 19.21
CA GLY A 319 -6.74 10.26 19.22
C GLY A 319 -7.01 9.64 17.85
N TRP A 320 -7.49 8.38 17.82
CA TRP A 320 -7.74 7.65 16.56
C TRP A 320 -9.16 7.14 16.36
N LEU A 321 -9.61 7.20 15.10
CA LEU A 321 -10.82 6.56 14.56
C LEU A 321 -10.42 5.48 13.55
N ASN A 322 -11.03 4.31 13.65
CA ASN A 322 -10.93 3.26 12.64
C ASN A 322 -12.33 2.68 12.32
N GLY A 323 -12.77 2.79 11.08
CA GLY A 323 -14.08 2.32 10.64
C GLY A 323 -15.22 3.35 10.81
N GLY A 324 -16.42 2.91 10.46
CA GLY A 324 -17.68 3.62 10.70
C GLY A 324 -18.37 4.07 9.42
N ILE A 325 -19.69 3.88 9.36
CA ILE A 325 -20.53 4.29 8.23
C ILE A 325 -21.43 5.44 8.68
N PHE A 326 -21.16 6.63 8.18
CA PHE A 326 -21.87 7.87 8.51
C PHE A 326 -22.77 8.27 7.34
N ASN A 327 -24.07 8.44 7.58
CA ASN A 327 -25.03 8.68 6.50
C ASN A 327 -26.11 9.69 6.90
N GLY A 328 -26.23 10.77 6.12
CA GLY A 328 -27.35 11.71 6.19
C GLY A 328 -27.29 12.71 7.34
N GLN A 329 -26.09 13.03 7.87
CA GLN A 329 -25.91 14.10 8.85
C GLN A 329 -26.33 15.46 8.27
N ALA A 330 -26.97 16.29 9.09
CA ALA A 330 -27.56 17.58 8.70
C ALA A 330 -26.54 18.73 8.64
N ILE A 331 -25.35 18.56 9.22
CA ILE A 331 -24.22 19.50 9.09
C ILE A 331 -23.00 18.76 8.53
N ARG A 332 -22.46 17.80 9.29
CA ARG A 332 -21.19 17.12 8.97
C ARG A 332 -21.13 15.69 9.47
N SER A 333 -20.46 14.81 8.73
CA SER A 333 -20.36 13.40 9.11
C SER A 333 -19.30 13.19 10.20
N ILE A 334 -18.12 13.79 10.01
CA ILE A 334 -17.00 13.80 10.94
C ILE A 334 -16.54 15.25 11.15
N LEU A 335 -16.34 15.68 12.39
CA LEU A 335 -15.67 16.93 12.76
C LEU A 335 -14.33 16.61 13.45
N VAL A 336 -13.26 17.23 12.97
CA VAL A 336 -11.95 17.25 13.64
C VAL A 336 -11.62 18.68 14.07
N GLU A 337 -11.34 18.86 15.35
CA GLU A 337 -11.00 20.16 15.94
C GLU A 337 -9.94 20.02 17.04
N GLY A 338 -9.59 21.13 17.71
CA GLY A 338 -8.56 21.15 18.74
C GLY A 338 -7.13 21.33 18.19
N THR A 339 -6.14 20.79 18.90
CA THR A 339 -4.71 20.99 18.60
C THR A 339 -3.84 19.72 18.76
N ALA A 340 -4.46 18.54 18.82
CA ALA A 340 -3.78 17.27 19.02
C ALA A 340 -3.68 16.48 17.70
N ASP A 341 -2.68 15.62 17.58
CA ASP A 341 -2.59 14.67 16.47
C ASP A 341 -3.84 13.78 16.41
N THR A 342 -4.36 13.58 15.20
CA THR A 342 -5.49 12.68 14.94
C THR A 342 -5.15 11.67 13.85
N TRP A 343 -5.63 10.44 14.01
CA TRP A 343 -5.50 9.39 13.00
C TRP A 343 -6.87 8.83 12.62
N LEU A 344 -7.29 8.99 11.37
CA LEU A 344 -8.59 8.53 10.87
C LEU A 344 -8.37 7.52 9.73
N ARG A 345 -9.06 6.38 9.74
CA ARG A 345 -8.98 5.40 8.64
C ARG A 345 -10.23 4.55 8.45
N GLY A 346 -10.44 4.04 7.23
CA GLY A 346 -11.40 2.97 6.94
C GLY A 346 -12.88 3.36 7.10
N PHE A 347 -13.19 4.65 7.02
CA PHE A 347 -14.55 5.16 7.24
C PHE A 347 -15.28 5.43 5.92
N GLU A 348 -16.60 5.36 5.94
CA GLU A 348 -17.48 5.75 4.85
C GLU A 348 -18.37 6.91 5.30
N VAL A 349 -18.32 8.05 4.61
CA VAL A 349 -19.23 9.19 4.82
C VAL A 349 -20.10 9.42 3.59
N LYS A 350 -21.40 9.67 3.79
CA LYS A 350 -22.34 9.84 2.68
C LYS A 350 -23.56 10.72 2.94
N ASN A 351 -24.07 11.33 1.87
CA ASN A 351 -25.35 12.04 1.80
C ASN A 351 -25.57 13.20 2.80
N GLY A 352 -24.52 13.89 3.24
CA GLY A 352 -24.60 15.08 4.12
C GLY A 352 -23.99 16.35 3.50
N PRO A 353 -24.18 17.56 4.06
CA PRO A 353 -23.56 18.77 3.53
C PRO A 353 -22.03 18.67 3.51
N VAL A 354 -21.41 18.29 4.62
CA VAL A 354 -19.96 18.03 4.70
C VAL A 354 -19.71 16.56 5.07
N GLY A 355 -18.76 15.92 4.40
CA GLY A 355 -18.24 14.61 4.81
C GLY A 355 -17.40 14.76 6.07
N LEU A 356 -16.20 15.33 5.92
CA LEU A 356 -15.21 15.55 6.97
C LEU A 356 -14.85 17.05 7.06
N GLU A 357 -15.11 17.67 8.20
CA GLU A 357 -14.78 19.07 8.46
C GLU A 357 -13.56 19.18 9.39
N PHE A 358 -12.57 19.97 9.00
CA PHE A 358 -11.41 20.33 9.83
C PHE A 358 -11.51 21.78 10.28
N LEU A 359 -11.60 21.97 11.59
CA LEU A 359 -11.47 23.24 12.31
C LEU A 359 -10.29 23.22 13.30
N ALA A 360 -9.39 22.25 13.17
CA ALA A 360 -8.23 22.06 14.04
C ALA A 360 -7.10 23.03 13.68
N THR A 361 -6.56 23.74 14.67
CA THR A 361 -5.57 24.80 14.46
C THR A 361 -4.13 24.36 14.80
N GLY A 362 -3.89 23.06 14.97
CA GLY A 362 -2.57 22.51 15.27
C GLY A 362 -2.57 20.99 15.47
N GLY A 363 -1.37 20.40 15.49
CA GLY A 363 -1.18 18.94 15.42
C GLY A 363 -0.97 18.46 13.97
N THR A 364 -0.69 17.16 13.82
CA THR A 364 -0.64 16.49 12.51
C THR A 364 -1.85 15.58 12.34
N HIS A 365 -2.72 15.89 11.38
CA HIS A 365 -3.91 15.11 11.08
C HIS A 365 -3.60 14.14 9.93
N ARG A 366 -3.74 12.84 10.19
CA ARG A 366 -3.47 11.77 9.23
C ARG A 366 -4.75 10.99 8.92
N ILE A 367 -5.20 11.08 7.68
CA ILE A 367 -6.46 10.51 7.20
C ILE A 367 -6.13 9.57 6.04
N PHE A 368 -6.66 8.35 6.10
CA PHE A 368 -6.39 7.30 5.11
C PHE A 368 -7.67 6.55 4.75
N ASN A 369 -7.69 5.89 3.60
CA ASN A 369 -8.60 4.78 3.29
C ASN A 369 -10.08 5.13 3.56
N GLY A 370 -10.47 6.36 3.19
CA GLY A 370 -11.79 6.92 3.46
C GLY A 370 -12.61 7.10 2.19
N VAL A 371 -13.88 6.68 2.24
CA VAL A 371 -14.85 6.81 1.14
C VAL A 371 -15.79 7.98 1.40
N PHE A 372 -15.92 8.88 0.43
CA PHE A 372 -16.80 10.05 0.47
C PHE A 372 -17.81 9.94 -0.68
N SER A 373 -19.11 9.77 -0.39
CA SER A 373 -20.13 9.60 -1.45
C SER A 373 -21.38 10.47 -1.31
N GLY A 374 -21.63 11.31 -2.32
CA GLY A 374 -22.84 12.14 -2.39
C GLY A 374 -22.93 13.27 -1.35
N ASN A 375 -21.84 13.62 -0.68
CA ASN A 375 -21.76 14.82 0.15
C ASN A 375 -21.63 16.09 -0.70
N VAL A 376 -22.17 17.24 -0.27
CA VAL A 376 -22.04 18.51 -1.02
C VAL A 376 -20.58 18.99 -1.05
N VAL A 377 -19.89 18.84 0.08
CA VAL A 377 -18.43 18.94 0.20
C VAL A 377 -17.89 17.64 0.81
N GLY A 378 -16.89 17.02 0.19
CA GLY A 378 -16.26 15.79 0.71
C GLY A 378 -15.43 16.06 1.97
N VAL A 379 -14.31 16.76 1.82
CA VAL A 379 -13.51 17.32 2.91
C VAL A 379 -13.58 18.85 2.84
N GLN A 380 -13.84 19.51 3.96
CA GLN A 380 -13.73 20.96 4.11
C GLN A 380 -12.70 21.26 5.21
N ALA A 381 -11.63 21.99 4.88
CA ALA A 381 -10.66 22.48 5.87
C ALA A 381 -10.74 24.00 5.98
N THR A 382 -10.92 24.51 7.19
CA THR A 382 -10.96 25.94 7.49
C THR A 382 -9.99 26.24 8.64
N ASP A 383 -9.08 27.18 8.43
CA ASP A 383 -8.06 27.58 9.41
C ASP A 383 -7.15 26.42 9.89
N ALA A 384 -6.90 25.42 9.03
CA ALA A 384 -5.97 24.31 9.32
C ALA A 384 -4.51 24.79 9.22
N LEU A 385 -4.03 25.41 10.30
CA LEU A 385 -2.79 26.20 10.35
C LEU A 385 -1.59 25.50 11.02
N GLY A 386 -1.58 24.16 11.09
CA GLY A 386 -0.56 23.39 11.82
C GLY A 386 0.85 23.42 11.21
N ASP A 387 1.87 23.47 12.08
CA ASP A 387 3.28 23.29 11.71
C ASP A 387 3.55 21.84 11.29
N GLY A 388 4.25 21.64 10.17
CA GLY A 388 4.94 20.37 9.85
C GLY A 388 4.19 19.33 8.99
N GLY A 389 3.05 19.68 8.41
CA GLY A 389 2.25 18.76 7.56
C GLY A 389 0.83 18.59 8.07
N ALA A 390 0.11 19.69 8.28
CA ALA A 390 -1.11 19.74 9.09
C ALA A 390 -2.19 18.73 8.67
N LEU A 391 -2.41 18.54 7.37
CA LEU A 391 -3.48 17.70 6.84
C LEU A 391 -2.96 16.74 5.77
N LEU A 392 -2.88 15.45 6.09
CA LEU A 392 -2.46 14.39 5.17
C LEU A 392 -3.68 13.55 4.77
N LEU A 393 -4.15 13.71 3.53
CA LEU A 393 -5.24 12.94 2.93
C LEU A 393 -4.64 11.93 1.95
N LEU A 394 -4.64 10.65 2.32
CA LEU A 394 -3.99 9.57 1.56
C LEU A 394 -5.00 8.46 1.23
N ASN A 395 -4.86 7.76 0.10
CA ASN A 395 -5.70 6.61 -0.27
C ASN A 395 -7.21 6.91 -0.12
N HIS A 396 -7.74 7.92 -0.81
CA HIS A 396 -9.14 8.32 -0.66
C HIS A 396 -9.95 8.09 -1.92
N THR A 397 -11.21 7.67 -1.78
CA THR A 397 -12.15 7.64 -2.91
C THR A 397 -13.25 8.66 -2.68
N PHE A 398 -13.30 9.65 -3.57
CA PHE A 398 -14.35 10.66 -3.63
C PHE A 398 -15.27 10.40 -4.81
N HIS A 399 -16.58 10.35 -4.54
CA HIS A 399 -17.60 10.12 -5.55
C HIS A 399 -18.82 11.03 -5.37
N GLY A 400 -19.21 11.79 -6.39
CA GLY A 400 -20.45 12.58 -6.32
C GLY A 400 -20.67 13.49 -7.52
N SER A 401 -21.94 13.78 -7.83
CA SER A 401 -22.29 14.63 -8.98
C SER A 401 -22.62 16.05 -8.54
N GLY A 402 -21.94 17.04 -9.13
CA GLY A 402 -22.18 18.47 -8.85
C GLY A 402 -21.73 18.96 -7.47
N VAL A 403 -20.70 18.32 -6.90
CA VAL A 403 -20.18 18.55 -5.54
C VAL A 403 -18.76 19.13 -5.58
N THR A 404 -18.20 19.56 -4.44
CA THR A 404 -16.75 19.82 -4.30
C THR A 404 -16.13 18.69 -3.47
N HIS A 405 -15.06 18.05 -3.94
CA HIS A 405 -14.50 16.90 -3.21
C HIS A 405 -13.56 17.32 -2.07
N VAL A 406 -12.65 18.27 -2.29
CA VAL A 406 -11.82 18.88 -1.25
C VAL A 406 -11.89 20.40 -1.35
N GLU A 407 -12.28 21.07 -0.27
CA GLU A 407 -12.30 22.53 -0.13
C GLU A 407 -11.32 22.98 0.97
N LEU A 408 -10.40 23.90 0.63
CA LEU A 408 -9.36 24.44 1.51
C LEU A 408 -9.51 25.95 1.64
N VAL A 409 -9.78 26.41 2.86
CA VAL A 409 -9.91 27.82 3.24
C VAL A 409 -8.88 28.14 4.32
N ASN A 410 -7.97 29.09 4.05
CA ASN A 410 -6.90 29.49 4.96
C ASN A 410 -6.15 28.31 5.62
N SER A 411 -5.84 27.26 4.85
CA SER A 411 -5.40 25.95 5.35
C SER A 411 -4.09 25.50 4.70
N ILE A 412 -3.00 25.48 5.47
CA ILE A 412 -1.62 25.29 4.96
C ILE A 412 -1.12 23.86 5.17
N ASN A 413 -0.02 23.50 4.51
CA ASN A 413 0.67 22.21 4.65
C ASN A 413 -0.22 20.98 4.35
N THR A 414 -1.22 21.14 3.48
CA THR A 414 -2.13 20.04 3.06
C THR A 414 -1.47 19.17 2.00
N ARG A 415 -1.51 17.84 2.15
CA ARG A 415 -1.01 16.90 1.15
C ARG A 415 -2.08 15.92 0.72
N LEU A 416 -2.25 15.80 -0.59
CA LEU A 416 -3.11 14.85 -1.27
C LEU A 416 -2.23 13.79 -1.95
N ARG A 417 -2.52 12.50 -1.75
CA ARG A 417 -1.86 11.43 -2.51
C ARG A 417 -2.72 10.17 -2.59
N ASP A 418 -2.54 9.41 -3.66
CA ASP A 418 -3.19 8.11 -3.88
C ASP A 418 -4.72 8.21 -3.94
N ILE A 419 -5.24 9.35 -4.42
CA ILE A 419 -6.66 9.71 -4.38
C ILE A 419 -7.35 9.35 -5.71
N ILE A 420 -8.62 8.95 -5.63
CA ILE A 420 -9.54 8.89 -6.76
C ILE A 420 -10.61 9.98 -6.60
N PHE A 421 -10.70 10.89 -7.57
CA PHE A 421 -11.77 11.88 -7.69
C PHE A 421 -12.70 11.51 -8.84
N SER A 422 -14.00 11.39 -8.56
CA SER A 422 -14.97 10.89 -9.53
C SER A 422 -16.38 11.47 -9.39
N GLY A 423 -17.12 11.46 -10.50
CA GLY A 423 -18.53 11.83 -10.54
C GLY A 423 -18.82 13.03 -11.43
N ALA A 424 -19.98 12.97 -12.09
CA ALA A 424 -20.30 13.90 -13.17
C ALA A 424 -20.50 15.34 -12.65
N GLY A 425 -19.70 16.27 -13.15
CA GLY A 425 -19.89 17.70 -12.95
C GLY A 425 -19.43 18.26 -11.60
N SER A 426 -18.68 17.50 -10.80
CA SER A 426 -18.05 17.98 -9.55
C SER A 426 -16.75 18.77 -9.80
N THR A 427 -16.25 19.44 -8.76
CA THR A 427 -14.89 20.00 -8.69
C THR A 427 -14.07 19.11 -7.76
N ALA A 428 -12.88 18.66 -8.18
CA ALA A 428 -12.04 17.85 -7.30
C ALA A 428 -11.40 18.66 -6.17
N ILE A 429 -10.66 19.73 -6.51
CA ILE A 429 -9.95 20.56 -5.52
C ILE A 429 -10.43 22.01 -5.62
N GLU A 430 -10.71 22.65 -4.49
CA GLU A 430 -10.97 24.08 -4.38
C GLU A 430 -10.12 24.65 -3.25
N ALA A 431 -9.23 25.61 -3.54
CA ALA A 431 -8.28 26.15 -2.57
C ALA A 431 -8.06 27.65 -2.76
N ASP A 432 -8.15 28.39 -1.65
CA ASP A 432 -7.89 29.83 -1.64
C ASP A 432 -6.39 30.18 -1.72
N THR A 433 -6.07 31.47 -1.79
CA THR A 433 -4.67 31.94 -1.88
C THR A 433 -3.85 31.65 -0.63
N ALA A 434 -4.47 31.61 0.55
CA ALA A 434 -3.75 31.32 1.79
C ALA A 434 -3.39 29.83 1.91
N SER A 435 -4.19 28.97 1.30
CA SER A 435 -4.02 27.50 1.31
C SER A 435 -2.94 26.99 0.34
N SER A 436 -2.23 27.86 -0.38
CA SER A 436 -1.12 27.45 -1.26
C SER A 436 0.13 27.01 -0.52
N VAL A 437 0.34 27.53 0.70
CA VAL A 437 1.58 27.35 1.44
C VAL A 437 1.76 25.88 1.85
N GLY A 438 2.79 25.23 1.30
CA GLY A 438 3.13 23.84 1.62
C GLY A 438 2.15 22.79 1.08
N PHE A 439 1.27 23.17 0.15
CA PHE A 439 0.38 22.23 -0.52
C PHE A 439 1.14 21.30 -1.47
N THR A 440 0.75 20.03 -1.55
CA THR A 440 1.25 19.09 -2.56
C THR A 440 0.16 18.11 -2.98
N SER A 441 0.05 17.81 -4.28
CA SER A 441 -0.83 16.77 -4.82
C SER A 441 -0.07 15.95 -5.87
N ASP A 442 -0.14 14.62 -5.79
CA ASP A 442 0.44 13.67 -6.77
C ASP A 442 -0.21 12.28 -6.64
N TYR A 443 -0.01 11.40 -7.63
CA TYR A 443 -0.61 10.05 -7.68
C TYR A 443 -2.14 10.05 -7.51
N THR A 444 -2.82 10.83 -8.35
CA THR A 444 -4.27 11.02 -8.31
C THR A 444 -4.92 10.50 -9.60
N LEU A 445 -6.09 9.87 -9.50
CA LEU A 445 -6.94 9.55 -10.64
C LEU A 445 -8.08 10.58 -10.72
N PHE A 446 -8.09 11.37 -11.80
CA PHE A 446 -9.12 12.37 -12.09
C PHE A 446 -10.06 11.87 -13.20
N ASP A 447 -11.30 11.51 -12.83
CA ASP A 447 -12.37 11.15 -13.76
C ASP A 447 -12.61 12.26 -14.82
N PRO A 448 -12.56 11.95 -16.14
CA PRO A 448 -12.91 12.90 -17.20
C PRO A 448 -14.35 13.45 -17.14
N GLY A 449 -15.21 12.87 -16.29
CA GLY A 449 -16.57 13.36 -15.98
C GLY A 449 -16.62 14.56 -15.02
N LEU A 450 -15.52 14.94 -14.36
CA LEU A 450 -15.44 16.14 -13.53
C LEU A 450 -15.77 17.40 -14.35
N ASN A 451 -16.40 18.42 -13.73
CA ASN A 451 -16.52 19.74 -14.35
C ASN A 451 -15.17 20.49 -14.31
N ARG A 452 -14.36 20.22 -13.28
CA ARG A 452 -13.10 20.90 -13.04
C ARG A 452 -12.18 20.06 -12.15
N VAL A 453 -10.91 19.98 -12.50
CA VAL A 453 -9.87 19.35 -11.67
C VAL A 453 -9.55 20.24 -10.45
N ALA A 454 -9.23 21.52 -10.66
CA ALA A 454 -8.94 22.43 -9.55
C ALA A 454 -9.48 23.84 -9.74
N SER A 455 -9.90 24.48 -8.64
CA SER A 455 -9.95 25.93 -8.49
C SER A 455 -8.83 26.32 -7.52
N TRP A 456 -7.79 26.99 -8.00
CA TRP A 456 -6.54 27.20 -7.27
C TRP A 456 -6.18 28.67 -7.22
N GLN A 457 -6.16 29.25 -6.02
CA GLN A 457 -5.92 30.69 -5.80
C GLN A 457 -6.85 31.61 -6.63
N GLY A 458 -8.04 31.12 -6.99
CA GLY A 458 -9.03 31.81 -7.85
C GLY A 458 -8.92 31.55 -9.36
N VAL A 459 -8.03 30.65 -9.80
CA VAL A 459 -7.88 30.23 -11.21
C VAL A 459 -8.49 28.85 -11.44
N GLU A 460 -9.28 28.69 -12.50
CA GLU A 460 -9.99 27.44 -12.81
C GLU A 460 -9.20 26.55 -13.80
N PHE A 461 -8.99 25.29 -13.42
CA PHE A 461 -8.29 24.25 -14.19
C PHE A 461 -9.25 23.12 -14.54
N LEU A 462 -9.78 23.14 -15.77
CA LEU A 462 -10.87 22.26 -16.19
C LEU A 462 -10.45 20.78 -16.29
N ASP A 463 -9.21 20.52 -16.70
CA ASP A 463 -8.64 19.18 -16.90
C ASP A 463 -7.25 19.04 -16.27
N LEU A 464 -6.76 17.80 -16.19
CA LEU A 464 -5.48 17.45 -15.57
C LEU A 464 -4.28 18.09 -16.30
N THR A 465 -4.33 18.20 -17.63
CA THR A 465 -3.23 18.80 -18.39
C THR A 465 -3.11 20.30 -18.10
N ALA A 466 -4.23 21.01 -18.00
CA ALA A 466 -4.25 22.41 -17.59
C ALA A 466 -3.73 22.58 -16.14
N TRP A 467 -4.10 21.68 -15.24
CA TRP A 467 -3.64 21.67 -13.85
C TRP A 467 -2.12 21.47 -13.74
N GLN A 468 -1.58 20.44 -14.40
CA GLN A 468 -0.16 20.12 -14.47
C GLN A 468 0.65 21.29 -15.05
N VAL A 469 0.27 21.80 -16.22
CA VAL A 469 0.98 22.92 -16.89
C VAL A 469 0.84 24.24 -16.11
N GLY A 470 -0.25 24.43 -15.38
CA GLY A 470 -0.52 25.66 -14.62
C GLY A 470 0.15 25.74 -13.26
N THR A 471 0.54 24.61 -12.66
CA THR A 471 1.02 24.56 -11.27
C THR A 471 2.20 23.61 -10.99
N GLY A 472 2.49 22.66 -11.89
CA GLY A 472 3.48 21.61 -11.67
C GLY A 472 3.04 20.48 -10.72
N PHE A 473 1.84 20.56 -10.13
CA PHE A 473 1.27 19.48 -9.31
C PHE A 473 0.77 18.31 -10.15
N ASP A 474 0.53 17.17 -9.49
CA ASP A 474 0.00 15.95 -10.10
C ASP A 474 0.81 15.38 -11.29
N PRO A 475 2.17 15.38 -11.27
CA PRO A 475 2.99 14.91 -12.39
C PRO A 475 2.85 13.41 -12.69
N ASN A 476 2.55 12.56 -11.70
CA ASN A 476 2.37 11.12 -11.87
C ASN A 476 0.88 10.70 -11.86
N SER A 477 -0.02 11.68 -11.88
CA SER A 477 -1.47 11.49 -11.88
C SER A 477 -2.02 11.18 -13.27
N ILE A 478 -3.20 10.56 -13.29
CA ILE A 478 -3.84 10.05 -14.50
C ILE A 478 -5.26 10.60 -14.66
N SER A 479 -5.75 10.73 -15.89
CA SER A 479 -7.15 11.08 -16.16
C SER A 479 -7.83 9.98 -16.98
N ALA A 480 -8.71 9.23 -16.33
CA ALA A 480 -9.43 8.09 -16.87
C ALA A 480 -10.66 7.76 -16.00
N ASP A 481 -11.56 6.91 -16.49
CA ASP A 481 -12.65 6.34 -15.69
C ASP A 481 -12.05 5.41 -14.60
N PRO A 482 -12.41 5.55 -13.31
CA PRO A 482 -11.95 4.64 -12.25
C PRO A 482 -12.39 3.18 -12.46
N LEU A 483 -13.43 2.91 -13.25
CA LEU A 483 -14.02 1.59 -13.47
C LEU A 483 -14.35 0.84 -12.16
N PHE A 484 -15.16 1.48 -11.32
CA PHE A 484 -15.70 0.88 -10.10
C PHE A 484 -16.63 -0.31 -10.37
N VAL A 485 -16.75 -1.22 -9.40
CA VAL A 485 -17.63 -2.40 -9.48
C VAL A 485 -19.12 -2.02 -9.53
N ASP A 486 -19.62 -1.21 -8.59
CA ASP A 486 -21.00 -0.71 -8.60
C ASP A 486 -21.17 0.58 -7.78
N ALA A 487 -20.61 1.68 -8.30
CA ALA A 487 -20.69 3.01 -7.69
C ALA A 487 -22.13 3.49 -7.40
N ASN A 488 -23.14 3.01 -8.15
CA ASN A 488 -24.55 3.38 -7.91
C ASN A 488 -25.10 2.82 -6.60
N ASN A 489 -24.53 1.71 -6.11
CA ASN A 489 -24.91 1.07 -4.86
C ASN A 489 -23.87 1.27 -3.74
N GLY A 490 -22.87 2.12 -3.97
CA GLY A 490 -21.80 2.44 -3.00
C GLY A 490 -20.61 1.48 -3.02
N ASP A 491 -20.50 0.60 -4.04
CA ASP A 491 -19.35 -0.29 -4.20
C ASP A 491 -18.29 0.38 -5.08
N PHE A 492 -17.30 1.00 -4.43
CA PHE A 492 -16.20 1.71 -5.08
C PHE A 492 -14.91 0.88 -5.18
N HIS A 493 -14.98 -0.44 -5.06
CA HIS A 493 -13.83 -1.30 -5.40
C HIS A 493 -13.52 -1.17 -6.89
N LEU A 494 -12.23 -1.30 -7.23
CA LEU A 494 -11.78 -1.27 -8.62
C LEU A 494 -12.07 -2.59 -9.33
N THR A 495 -12.50 -2.53 -10.59
CA THR A 495 -12.53 -3.72 -11.45
C THR A 495 -11.12 -4.05 -11.96
N ALA A 496 -10.88 -5.31 -12.36
CA ALA A 496 -9.58 -5.80 -12.85
C ALA A 496 -9.08 -5.17 -14.17
N LEU A 497 -9.79 -4.19 -14.72
CA LEU A 497 -9.36 -3.37 -15.88
C LEU A 497 -9.19 -1.89 -15.50
N SER A 498 -9.33 -1.55 -14.21
CA SER A 498 -9.21 -0.18 -13.73
C SER A 498 -7.78 0.36 -13.97
N PRO A 499 -7.65 1.59 -14.49
CA PRO A 499 -6.36 2.28 -14.57
C PRO A 499 -5.85 2.74 -13.19
N GLY A 500 -6.65 2.57 -12.12
CA GLY A 500 -6.22 2.79 -10.73
C GLY A 500 -5.50 1.60 -10.09
N ILE A 501 -5.40 0.46 -10.79
CA ILE A 501 -4.60 -0.69 -10.34
C ILE A 501 -3.10 -0.41 -10.57
N ASP A 502 -2.25 -0.76 -9.60
CA ASP A 502 -0.80 -0.57 -9.62
C ASP A 502 -0.38 0.90 -9.92
N ALA A 503 -1.19 1.89 -9.50
CA ALA A 503 -1.10 3.29 -9.94
C ALA A 503 -0.73 4.32 -8.87
N GLY A 504 -0.63 3.93 -7.59
CA GLY A 504 -0.24 4.79 -6.46
C GLY A 504 1.25 5.09 -6.36
N ASP A 505 1.69 5.68 -5.25
CA ASP A 505 3.10 6.01 -5.00
C ASP A 505 3.98 4.72 -4.96
N PRO A 506 5.01 4.62 -5.82
CA PRO A 506 5.88 3.44 -5.91
C PRO A 506 6.76 3.21 -4.68
N PHE A 507 6.78 4.12 -3.69
CA PHE A 507 7.49 3.94 -2.42
C PHE A 507 6.61 3.35 -1.31
N LEU A 508 5.33 3.10 -1.56
CA LEU A 508 4.41 2.46 -0.61
C LEU A 508 4.56 0.93 -0.62
N GLN A 509 4.43 0.30 0.55
CA GLN A 509 4.53 -1.15 0.71
C GLN A 509 3.17 -1.82 0.48
N THR A 510 3.08 -2.74 -0.47
CA THR A 510 1.84 -3.44 -0.85
C THR A 510 1.57 -4.72 -0.04
N ASP A 511 2.21 -4.90 1.12
CA ASP A 511 2.16 -6.12 1.94
C ASP A 511 0.73 -6.50 2.41
N GLU A 512 -0.20 -5.54 2.49
CA GLU A 512 -1.61 -5.79 2.84
C GLU A 512 -2.50 -6.10 1.62
N GLU A 513 -2.05 -5.87 0.38
CA GLU A 513 -2.86 -6.09 -0.84
C GLU A 513 -2.82 -7.57 -1.29
N PRO A 514 -3.94 -8.14 -1.81
CA PRO A 514 -3.99 -9.54 -2.23
C PRO A 514 -3.08 -9.85 -3.44
N SER A 515 -2.25 -10.88 -3.33
CA SER A 515 -1.38 -11.35 -4.42
C SER A 515 -2.17 -11.99 -5.58
N PRO A 516 -1.81 -11.73 -6.86
CA PRO A 516 -0.76 -10.82 -7.33
C PRO A 516 -1.13 -9.34 -7.11
N ASN A 517 -0.16 -8.54 -6.67
CA ASN A 517 -0.32 -7.14 -6.26
C ASN A 517 0.66 -6.18 -6.95
N GLY A 518 1.25 -6.59 -8.08
CA GLY A 518 2.00 -5.75 -9.03
C GLY A 518 3.26 -5.04 -8.52
N GLY A 519 3.59 -5.18 -7.23
CA GLY A 519 4.66 -4.45 -6.56
C GLY A 519 4.41 -2.94 -6.35
N ARG A 520 3.19 -2.44 -6.59
CA ARG A 520 2.86 -1.01 -6.50
C ARG A 520 1.41 -0.81 -6.05
N ALA A 521 1.17 0.15 -5.17
CA ALA A 521 -0.13 0.36 -4.53
C ALA A 521 -1.26 0.64 -5.52
N ASN A 522 -2.45 0.12 -5.23
CA ASN A 522 -3.68 0.57 -5.90
C ASN A 522 -4.11 1.95 -5.39
N LEU A 523 -4.79 2.74 -6.24
CA LEU A 523 -5.35 4.04 -5.86
C LEU A 523 -6.68 3.91 -5.08
N GLY A 524 -6.97 4.91 -4.25
CA GLY A 524 -8.25 5.08 -3.57
C GLY A 524 -8.41 4.31 -2.26
N ALA A 525 -9.63 4.33 -1.71
CA ALA A 525 -9.94 3.92 -0.35
C ALA A 525 -9.58 2.46 0.03
N TYR A 526 -9.56 1.57 -0.97
CA TYR A 526 -9.25 0.15 -0.79
C TYR A 526 -7.78 -0.18 -1.09
N GLY A 527 -7.02 0.77 -1.65
CA GLY A 527 -5.58 0.63 -1.84
C GLY A 527 -4.84 0.44 -0.52
N LEU A 528 -3.77 -0.36 -0.55
CA LEU A 528 -3.03 -0.80 0.63
C LEU A 528 -3.90 -1.52 1.69
N THR A 529 -4.91 -2.30 1.25
CA THR A 529 -5.72 -3.12 2.16
C THR A 529 -5.96 -4.52 1.59
N ALA A 530 -6.40 -5.44 2.45
CA ALA A 530 -6.85 -6.77 2.05
C ALA A 530 -8.13 -6.77 1.16
N GLU A 531 -8.75 -5.61 0.95
CA GLU A 531 -9.91 -5.40 0.08
C GLU A 531 -9.50 -4.89 -1.32
N ALA A 532 -8.21 -4.60 -1.53
CA ALA A 532 -7.66 -4.16 -2.81
C ALA A 532 -7.90 -5.17 -3.95
N ALA A 533 -8.07 -4.65 -5.18
CA ALA A 533 -8.20 -5.48 -6.37
C ALA A 533 -6.84 -6.14 -6.71
N THR A 534 -6.86 -7.42 -7.09
CA THR A 534 -5.66 -8.12 -7.56
C THR A 534 -5.21 -7.58 -8.92
N SER A 535 -3.90 -7.38 -9.06
CA SER A 535 -3.23 -7.03 -10.31
C SER A 535 -3.30 -8.18 -11.34
N PRO A 536 -2.88 -7.94 -12.60
CA PRO A 536 -2.66 -9.02 -13.56
C PRO A 536 -1.59 -10.03 -13.07
N ALA A 537 -1.67 -11.29 -13.52
CA ALA A 537 -0.74 -12.35 -13.11
C ALA A 537 0.70 -12.18 -13.64
N ALA A 538 0.90 -11.27 -14.58
CA ALA A 538 2.19 -10.73 -14.97
C ALA A 538 1.98 -9.28 -15.45
N SER A 539 2.91 -8.38 -15.12
CA SER A 539 2.83 -6.96 -15.44
C SER A 539 4.16 -6.43 -15.96
N LEU A 540 4.08 -5.32 -16.71
CA LEU A 540 5.22 -4.55 -17.19
C LEU A 540 4.77 -3.09 -17.32
N THR A 541 5.47 -2.17 -16.68
CA THR A 541 5.10 -0.76 -16.59
C THR A 541 6.31 0.13 -16.78
N VAL A 542 6.26 1.08 -17.73
CA VAL A 542 7.32 2.10 -17.87
C VAL A 542 7.18 3.12 -16.74
N THR A 543 8.23 3.30 -15.95
CA THR A 543 8.27 4.26 -14.82
C THR A 543 9.13 5.48 -15.11
N SER A 544 10.01 5.43 -16.12
CA SER A 544 10.64 6.61 -16.69
C SER A 544 10.99 6.38 -18.17
N PRO A 545 10.74 7.34 -19.08
CA PRO A 545 10.03 8.60 -18.88
C PRO A 545 8.57 8.39 -18.45
N SER A 546 8.08 9.19 -17.50
CA SER A 546 6.73 9.14 -16.95
C SER A 546 5.78 10.19 -17.55
N GLY A 547 6.29 11.18 -18.30
CA GLY A 547 5.50 12.13 -19.07
C GLY A 547 6.05 13.56 -19.07
N GLY A 548 6.07 14.18 -20.25
CA GLY A 548 6.43 15.59 -20.45
C GLY A 548 7.92 15.90 -20.47
N GLU A 549 8.82 14.97 -20.14
CA GLU A 549 10.26 15.24 -20.02
C GLU A 549 10.88 15.73 -21.33
N ARG A 550 11.92 16.56 -21.21
CA ARG A 550 12.65 17.14 -22.35
C ARG A 550 14.06 16.55 -22.41
N LEU A 551 14.18 15.36 -23.02
CA LEU A 551 15.45 14.65 -23.11
C LEU A 551 16.32 15.20 -24.24
N GLU A 552 17.51 15.70 -23.89
CA GLU A 552 18.37 16.41 -24.84
C GLU A 552 19.26 15.47 -25.68
N GLN A 553 19.28 15.69 -26.99
CA GLN A 553 20.17 14.98 -27.92
C GLN A 553 21.65 15.04 -27.48
N GLY A 554 22.35 13.90 -27.51
CA GLY A 554 23.75 13.81 -27.10
C GLY A 554 23.97 13.63 -25.59
N THR A 555 22.90 13.58 -24.80
CA THR A 555 22.94 13.21 -23.38
C THR A 555 22.61 11.73 -23.17
N THR A 556 22.78 11.25 -21.93
CA THR A 556 22.31 9.92 -21.51
C THR A 556 21.04 10.11 -20.68
N ALA A 557 19.94 9.48 -21.11
CA ALA A 557 18.70 9.40 -20.34
C ALA A 557 18.53 7.98 -19.78
N GLU A 558 17.91 7.87 -18.61
CA GLU A 558 17.63 6.58 -17.98
C GLU A 558 16.17 6.19 -18.25
N ILE A 559 15.98 5.07 -18.94
CA ILE A 559 14.67 4.44 -19.10
C ILE A 559 14.51 3.47 -17.93
N ARG A 560 13.36 3.52 -17.24
CA ARG A 560 13.08 2.65 -16.08
C ARG A 560 11.74 1.96 -16.23
N TRP A 561 11.62 0.79 -15.63
CA TRP A 561 10.39 0.03 -15.58
C TRP A 561 10.26 -0.82 -14.32
N THR A 562 9.06 -1.30 -14.07
CA THR A 562 8.78 -2.39 -13.14
C THR A 562 8.12 -3.54 -13.89
N SER A 563 8.33 -4.75 -13.36
CA SER A 563 7.79 -6.00 -13.87
C SER A 563 7.41 -6.91 -12.70
N ASP A 564 6.40 -7.76 -12.92
CA ASP A 564 6.08 -8.88 -12.04
C ASP A 564 5.57 -10.07 -12.88
N GLY A 565 5.68 -11.28 -12.35
CA GLY A 565 5.16 -12.51 -12.98
C GLY A 565 5.81 -12.95 -14.31
N LEU A 566 6.84 -12.24 -14.80
CA LEU A 566 7.61 -12.64 -15.98
C LEU A 566 8.40 -13.95 -15.72
N GLY A 567 8.32 -14.90 -16.64
CA GLY A 567 8.97 -16.20 -16.53
C GLY A 567 10.50 -16.13 -16.65
N ALA A 568 11.18 -17.22 -16.27
CA ALA A 568 12.61 -17.35 -16.53
C ALA A 568 12.87 -18.01 -17.90
N VAL A 569 13.73 -17.41 -18.72
CA VAL A 569 14.14 -17.94 -20.02
C VAL A 569 15.10 -19.11 -19.80
N SER A 570 14.84 -20.24 -20.46
CA SER A 570 15.68 -21.43 -20.32
C SER A 570 17.05 -21.22 -20.97
N ALA A 571 18.13 -21.74 -20.35
CA ALA A 571 19.50 -21.54 -20.82
C ALA A 571 19.78 -22.00 -22.27
N VAL A 572 18.98 -22.95 -22.78
CA VAL A 572 19.04 -23.37 -24.20
C VAL A 572 18.53 -22.27 -25.14
N GLU A 573 17.48 -21.55 -24.75
CA GLU A 573 16.91 -20.46 -25.55
C GLU A 573 17.81 -19.22 -25.49
N SER A 574 18.35 -18.89 -24.31
CA SER A 574 19.37 -17.84 -24.17
C SER A 574 20.61 -18.10 -25.03
N TYR A 575 21.06 -19.36 -25.12
CA TYR A 575 22.15 -19.73 -26.02
C TYR A 575 21.77 -19.61 -27.50
N ARG A 576 20.57 -20.09 -27.89
CA ARG A 576 20.05 -20.00 -29.27
C ARG A 576 19.95 -18.56 -29.76
N ASN A 577 19.40 -17.66 -28.93
CA ASN A 577 19.31 -16.24 -29.23
C ASN A 577 20.70 -15.62 -29.43
N ALA A 578 21.64 -15.87 -28.50
CA ALA A 578 23.01 -15.39 -28.61
C ALA A 578 23.76 -15.93 -29.85
N VAL A 579 23.45 -17.15 -30.31
CA VAL A 579 23.97 -17.68 -31.58
C VAL A 579 23.36 -16.93 -32.76
N LEU A 580 22.03 -16.74 -32.79
CA LEU A 580 21.31 -16.10 -33.89
C LEU A 580 21.65 -14.61 -34.05
N ASP A 581 21.85 -13.87 -32.96
CA ASP A 581 22.26 -12.46 -32.97
C ASP A 581 23.63 -12.23 -33.64
N LEU A 582 24.50 -13.26 -33.62
CA LEU A 582 25.80 -13.24 -34.30
C LEU A 582 25.69 -13.56 -35.82
N ALA A 583 24.47 -13.71 -36.33
CA ALA A 583 24.13 -13.96 -37.74
C ALA A 583 24.89 -15.16 -38.36
N PRO A 584 24.62 -16.39 -37.90
CA PRO A 584 25.24 -17.59 -38.46
C PRO A 584 24.78 -17.78 -39.90
N ARG A 585 25.65 -18.36 -40.72
CA ARG A 585 25.36 -18.75 -42.10
C ARG A 585 24.57 -20.06 -42.17
N ALA A 586 24.78 -20.95 -41.20
CA ALA A 586 23.99 -22.15 -40.95
C ALA A 586 23.99 -22.43 -39.45
N TYR A 587 22.85 -22.84 -38.89
CA TYR A 587 22.72 -23.19 -37.47
C TYR A 587 21.80 -24.39 -37.26
N LEU A 588 22.36 -25.50 -36.79
CA LEU A 588 21.65 -26.77 -36.60
C LEU A 588 21.53 -27.08 -35.11
N SER A 589 20.30 -27.01 -34.60
CA SER A 589 19.92 -27.55 -33.30
C SER A 589 19.35 -28.96 -33.49
N PHE A 590 19.86 -29.94 -32.74
CA PHE A 590 19.61 -31.36 -33.01
C PHE A 590 18.42 -31.94 -32.21
N ASP A 591 17.55 -31.07 -31.69
CA ASP A 591 16.35 -31.41 -30.92
C ASP A 591 15.43 -32.39 -31.65
N SER A 592 15.18 -32.18 -32.95
CA SER A 592 14.23 -32.98 -33.73
C SER A 592 14.48 -32.90 -35.24
N ALA A 593 13.99 -33.89 -35.99
CA ALA A 593 14.02 -33.90 -37.44
C ALA A 593 12.67 -33.48 -38.03
N LEU A 594 12.70 -32.54 -38.99
CA LEU A 594 11.56 -32.21 -39.84
C LEU A 594 11.72 -32.92 -41.19
N ASN A 595 10.75 -33.76 -41.56
CA ASN A 595 10.78 -34.56 -42.80
C ASN A 595 12.02 -35.46 -43.00
N GLY A 596 12.74 -35.81 -41.91
CA GLY A 596 13.97 -36.61 -41.96
C GLY A 596 15.26 -35.80 -42.10
N MET A 597 15.18 -34.47 -42.02
CA MET A 597 16.31 -33.54 -42.00
C MET A 597 16.34 -32.76 -40.67
N VAL A 598 17.53 -32.39 -40.20
CA VAL A 598 17.74 -31.44 -39.10
C VAL A 598 17.50 -30.04 -39.65
N PRO A 599 16.57 -29.24 -39.11
CA PRO A 599 16.31 -27.88 -39.61
C PRO A 599 17.54 -26.97 -39.46
N ASP A 600 17.74 -26.10 -40.44
CA ASP A 600 18.61 -24.93 -40.28
C ASP A 600 17.81 -23.75 -39.72
N TYR A 601 18.18 -23.34 -38.51
CA TYR A 601 17.56 -22.26 -37.74
C TYR A 601 18.09 -20.87 -38.12
N SER A 602 19.14 -20.76 -38.94
CA SER A 602 19.64 -19.47 -39.43
C SER A 602 18.67 -18.77 -40.41
N VAL A 603 17.69 -19.51 -40.94
CA VAL A 603 16.65 -19.01 -41.85
C VAL A 603 15.25 -19.30 -41.31
N PHE A 604 14.39 -18.26 -41.23
CA PHE A 604 13.03 -18.41 -40.73
C PHE A 604 11.95 -18.03 -41.77
N PRO A 605 10.91 -18.86 -41.98
CA PRO A 605 10.77 -20.22 -41.46
C PRO A 605 11.67 -21.22 -42.23
N PRO A 606 12.11 -22.33 -41.60
CA PRO A 606 12.86 -23.39 -42.29
C PRO A 606 12.11 -23.89 -43.54
N GLY A 607 12.85 -24.15 -44.63
CA GLY A 607 12.29 -24.54 -45.94
C GLY A 607 11.87 -23.38 -46.86
N ALA A 608 12.03 -22.11 -46.46
CA ALA A 608 11.52 -20.96 -47.23
C ALA A 608 12.54 -20.24 -48.14
N SER A 609 13.82 -20.64 -48.11
CA SER A 609 14.95 -19.88 -48.66
C SER A 609 15.85 -20.72 -49.58
N VAL A 610 16.61 -20.06 -50.46
CA VAL A 610 17.71 -20.70 -51.22
C VAL A 610 19.00 -20.87 -50.41
N PHE A 611 19.02 -20.34 -49.19
CA PHE A 611 20.10 -20.44 -48.19
C PHE A 611 19.68 -21.32 -47.00
N ASP A 612 18.82 -22.32 -47.21
CA ASP A 612 18.47 -23.31 -46.19
C ASP A 612 19.47 -24.46 -46.26
N HIS A 613 20.26 -24.64 -45.20
CA HIS A 613 21.27 -25.68 -45.10
C HIS A 613 20.88 -26.85 -44.20
N SER A 614 19.58 -27.15 -44.10
CA SER A 614 19.04 -28.27 -43.31
C SER A 614 19.81 -29.58 -43.55
N GLY A 615 20.26 -30.22 -42.47
CA GLY A 615 21.16 -31.37 -42.49
C GLY A 615 20.44 -32.69 -42.77
N THR A 616 20.96 -33.52 -43.68
CA THR A 616 20.44 -34.87 -43.95
C THR A 616 21.10 -35.90 -43.04
N LEU A 617 20.29 -36.68 -42.30
CA LEU A 617 20.76 -37.80 -41.48
C LEU A 617 21.04 -39.03 -42.35
N LEU A 618 22.23 -39.64 -42.23
CA LEU A 618 22.61 -40.85 -42.97
C LEU A 618 23.02 -42.00 -42.03
N ASN A 619 23.08 -43.22 -42.58
CA ASN A 619 23.61 -44.47 -42.01
C ASN A 619 23.00 -45.01 -40.68
N GLY A 620 22.33 -44.18 -39.89
CA GLY A 620 21.74 -44.60 -38.61
C GLY A 620 21.52 -43.47 -37.61
N THR A 621 21.99 -42.26 -37.91
CA THR A 621 22.22 -41.20 -36.93
C THR A 621 20.93 -40.81 -36.21
N GLN A 622 20.96 -40.87 -34.89
CA GLN A 622 19.79 -40.70 -34.04
C GLN A 622 19.73 -39.29 -33.48
N LEU A 623 18.54 -38.68 -33.46
CA LEU A 623 18.28 -37.43 -32.74
C LEU A 623 17.54 -37.71 -31.42
N GLY A 624 17.59 -36.76 -30.50
CA GLY A 624 16.91 -36.86 -29.21
C GLY A 624 17.67 -37.66 -28.16
N GLY A 625 19.00 -37.81 -28.31
CA GLY A 625 19.87 -38.09 -27.16
C GLY A 625 19.91 -36.86 -26.23
N PRO A 626 20.30 -36.99 -24.94
CA PRO A 626 20.43 -35.83 -24.05
C PRO A 626 21.38 -34.79 -24.65
N GLY A 627 20.90 -33.57 -24.86
CA GLY A 627 21.66 -32.48 -25.45
C GLY A 627 22.68 -31.83 -24.51
N ALA A 628 23.34 -30.78 -25.01
CA ALA A 628 24.29 -29.97 -24.24
C ALA A 628 23.60 -29.19 -23.11
N PHE A 629 22.30 -28.93 -23.26
CA PHE A 629 21.48 -28.16 -22.34
C PHE A 629 20.39 -29.04 -21.71
N ALA A 630 19.99 -28.73 -20.48
CA ALA A 630 18.93 -29.47 -19.79
C ALA A 630 17.58 -29.34 -20.53
N GLY A 631 17.14 -30.43 -21.17
CA GLY A 631 15.89 -30.49 -21.95
C GLY A 631 16.05 -30.36 -23.46
N SER A 632 17.25 -30.02 -23.96
CA SER A 632 17.60 -30.08 -25.39
C SER A 632 17.91 -31.51 -25.85
N GLY A 633 17.86 -31.72 -27.17
CA GLY A 633 18.25 -32.97 -27.83
C GLY A 633 19.49 -32.83 -28.70
N ALA A 634 20.37 -33.83 -28.66
CA ALA A 634 21.55 -33.91 -29.51
C ALA A 634 21.45 -35.03 -30.57
N ALA A 635 22.30 -34.92 -31.60
CA ALA A 635 22.60 -36.02 -32.51
C ALA A 635 23.58 -37.00 -31.86
N VAL A 636 23.30 -38.30 -31.97
CA VAL A 636 24.08 -39.39 -31.39
C VAL A 636 24.70 -40.22 -32.52
N PHE A 637 26.01 -40.44 -32.40
CA PHE A 637 26.86 -41.13 -33.36
C PHE A 637 27.50 -42.37 -32.69
N ASP A 638 27.47 -43.52 -33.37
CA ASP A 638 27.87 -44.82 -32.81
C ASP A 638 29.37 -45.16 -32.94
N GLY A 639 30.13 -44.40 -33.74
CA GLY A 639 31.54 -44.60 -34.03
C GLY A 639 31.85 -45.56 -35.19
N ILE A 640 30.86 -45.90 -36.03
CA ILE A 640 30.97 -46.86 -37.13
C ILE A 640 30.82 -46.19 -38.50
N ASP A 641 29.68 -45.54 -38.78
CA ASP A 641 29.39 -44.87 -40.07
C ASP A 641 28.35 -43.73 -40.02
N ASP A 642 27.84 -43.37 -38.85
CA ASP A 642 26.91 -42.24 -38.65
C ASP A 642 27.46 -40.89 -39.17
N VAL A 643 26.63 -40.12 -39.89
CA VAL A 643 27.00 -38.79 -40.42
C VAL A 643 25.77 -37.93 -40.70
N VAL A 644 25.88 -36.62 -40.44
CA VAL A 644 24.92 -35.60 -40.92
C VAL A 644 25.58 -34.77 -42.00
N THR A 645 24.93 -34.63 -43.16
CA THR A 645 25.48 -33.91 -44.33
C THR A 645 24.63 -32.69 -44.67
N LEU A 646 25.26 -31.52 -44.78
CA LEU A 646 24.60 -30.28 -45.20
C LEU A 646 24.76 -30.07 -46.71
N PRO A 647 23.78 -29.46 -47.41
CA PRO A 647 23.91 -29.15 -48.83
C PRO A 647 25.05 -28.16 -49.09
N GLY A 648 25.80 -28.38 -50.17
CA GLY A 648 26.93 -27.54 -50.54
C GLY A 648 26.54 -26.19 -51.11
N ASP A 649 26.89 -25.12 -50.40
CA ASP A 649 26.78 -23.72 -50.85
C ASP A 649 28.18 -23.06 -50.87
N PRO A 650 28.62 -22.49 -52.01
CA PRO A 650 29.92 -21.80 -52.13
C PRO A 650 30.11 -20.59 -51.19
N LEU A 651 29.05 -20.08 -50.56
CA LEU A 651 29.08 -18.95 -49.62
C LEU A 651 29.06 -19.39 -48.14
N MET A 652 29.04 -20.70 -47.86
CA MET A 652 29.07 -21.24 -46.49
C MET A 652 30.34 -20.85 -45.73
N VAL A 653 31.46 -20.81 -46.43
CA VAL A 653 32.79 -20.56 -45.88
C VAL A 653 33.52 -19.64 -46.84
N GLU A 654 33.68 -18.37 -46.48
CA GLU A 654 34.44 -17.39 -47.27
C GLU A 654 35.94 -17.43 -46.90
N HIS A 655 36.67 -16.33 -47.10
CA HIS A 655 38.09 -16.23 -46.76
C HIS A 655 38.37 -16.41 -45.25
N TYR A 656 37.43 -16.02 -44.38
CA TYR A 656 37.52 -16.07 -42.92
C TYR A 656 36.18 -16.59 -42.37
N PHE A 657 36.22 -17.33 -41.26
CA PHE A 657 35.03 -17.99 -40.71
C PHE A 657 35.20 -18.38 -39.24
N THR A 658 34.08 -18.77 -38.61
CA THR A 658 34.06 -19.39 -37.28
C THR A 658 33.16 -20.62 -37.30
N VAL A 659 33.57 -21.69 -36.62
CA VAL A 659 32.73 -22.86 -36.34
C VAL A 659 32.54 -22.95 -34.82
N SER A 660 31.29 -23.04 -34.38
CA SER A 660 30.92 -23.31 -32.99
C SER A 660 30.15 -24.63 -32.92
N VAL A 661 30.46 -25.46 -31.93
CA VAL A 661 29.82 -26.77 -31.75
C VAL A 661 29.95 -27.24 -30.30
N TRP A 662 28.93 -27.91 -29.79
CA TRP A 662 29.03 -28.68 -28.56
C TRP A 662 29.32 -30.15 -28.88
N VAL A 663 30.27 -30.76 -28.16
CA VAL A 663 30.63 -32.17 -28.33
C VAL A 663 30.68 -32.92 -27.01
N TYR A 664 30.23 -34.18 -27.03
CA TYR A 664 30.29 -35.13 -25.93
C TYR A 664 30.91 -36.44 -26.44
N GLY A 665 32.16 -36.70 -26.09
CA GLY A 665 32.88 -37.90 -26.55
C GLY A 665 32.68 -39.07 -25.59
N LEU A 666 32.43 -40.28 -26.13
CA LEU A 666 32.34 -41.51 -25.33
C LEU A 666 33.64 -42.34 -25.36
N PRO A 667 33.93 -43.12 -24.29
CA PRO A 667 35.08 -44.02 -24.27
C PRO A 667 35.09 -45.01 -25.44
N GLY A 668 36.28 -45.21 -26.01
CA GLY A 668 36.47 -46.03 -27.22
C GLY A 668 36.13 -45.31 -28.52
N LEU A 669 36.05 -43.98 -28.52
CA LEU A 669 36.26 -43.15 -29.71
C LEU A 669 37.59 -43.55 -30.38
N GLN A 670 37.59 -43.64 -31.70
CA GLN A 670 38.80 -43.95 -32.47
C GLN A 670 39.70 -42.71 -32.59
N ASP A 671 40.96 -42.92 -32.98
CA ASP A 671 41.87 -41.81 -33.28
C ASP A 671 41.53 -41.20 -34.66
N ASP A 672 41.88 -39.93 -34.87
CA ASP A 672 41.48 -39.14 -36.05
C ASP A 672 39.95 -39.08 -36.27
N ALA A 673 39.17 -38.90 -35.20
CA ALA A 673 37.71 -38.89 -35.28
C ALA A 673 37.11 -37.53 -35.69
N THR A 674 36.22 -37.50 -36.67
CA THR A 674 35.64 -36.26 -37.23
C THR A 674 34.53 -35.69 -36.36
N ILE A 675 34.57 -34.37 -36.08
CA ILE A 675 33.49 -33.61 -35.45
C ILE A 675 32.72 -32.81 -36.50
N VAL A 676 33.41 -31.91 -37.23
CA VAL A 676 32.89 -31.16 -38.38
C VAL A 676 33.98 -31.10 -39.45
N HIS A 677 33.65 -31.33 -40.71
CA HIS A 677 34.60 -31.30 -41.82
C HIS A 677 33.97 -30.72 -43.09
N TYR A 678 34.59 -29.69 -43.66
CA TYR A 678 34.28 -29.12 -44.97
C TYR A 678 35.32 -29.55 -46.00
N HIS A 679 34.90 -30.20 -47.08
CA HIS A 679 35.79 -30.73 -48.12
C HIS A 679 35.09 -30.85 -49.49
N ASN A 680 35.87 -31.05 -50.57
CA ASN A 680 35.32 -31.31 -51.91
C ASN A 680 35.05 -32.79 -52.18
N SER A 681 34.17 -33.08 -53.14
CA SER A 681 33.70 -34.42 -53.54
C SER A 681 34.78 -35.41 -54.05
N ASN A 682 36.06 -35.01 -54.16
CA ASN A 682 37.18 -35.89 -54.51
C ASN A 682 38.16 -36.12 -53.34
N GLY A 683 37.81 -35.68 -52.12
CA GLY A 683 38.60 -35.83 -50.91
C GLY A 683 39.49 -34.63 -50.56
N LEU A 684 40.11 -34.74 -49.38
CA LEU A 684 40.79 -33.75 -48.53
C LEU A 684 41.77 -32.72 -49.14
N ASN A 685 41.97 -32.63 -50.45
CA ASN A 685 43.01 -31.78 -51.04
C ASN A 685 42.87 -30.27 -50.73
N SER A 686 41.70 -29.80 -50.29
CA SER A 686 41.49 -28.45 -49.75
C SER A 686 40.23 -28.41 -48.86
N GLY A 687 40.29 -27.79 -47.68
CA GLY A 687 39.18 -27.78 -46.72
C GLY A 687 39.56 -27.39 -45.29
N PHE A 688 38.63 -27.59 -44.34
CA PHE A 688 38.89 -27.52 -42.91
C PHE A 688 38.27 -28.70 -42.16
N ALA A 689 38.94 -29.20 -41.12
CA ALA A 689 38.43 -30.26 -40.27
C ALA A 689 38.68 -29.97 -38.78
N LEU A 690 37.63 -30.11 -37.98
CA LEU A 690 37.66 -30.21 -36.53
C LEU A 690 37.57 -31.70 -36.15
N ARG A 691 38.57 -32.21 -35.44
CA ARG A 691 38.76 -33.64 -35.18
C ARG A 691 39.25 -33.90 -33.75
N HIS A 692 39.06 -35.11 -33.26
CA HIS A 692 39.75 -35.63 -32.08
C HIS A 692 40.96 -36.48 -32.52
N VAL A 693 42.17 -36.04 -32.15
CA VAL A 693 43.43 -36.72 -32.46
C VAL A 693 44.27 -36.82 -31.18
N GLY A 694 44.72 -38.01 -30.82
CA GLY A 694 45.68 -38.22 -29.73
C GLY A 694 45.24 -37.80 -28.32
N GLY A 695 43.94 -37.54 -28.09
CA GLY A 695 43.42 -36.98 -26.84
C GLY A 695 43.19 -35.47 -26.86
N GLU A 696 43.37 -34.82 -28.01
CA GLU A 696 43.16 -33.39 -28.21
C GLU A 696 42.07 -33.15 -29.26
N ILE A 697 41.32 -32.06 -29.11
CA ILE A 697 40.58 -31.47 -30.22
C ILE A 697 41.58 -30.71 -31.08
N VAL A 698 41.63 -31.05 -32.37
CA VAL A 698 42.50 -30.43 -33.38
C VAL A 698 41.61 -29.73 -34.40
N PHE A 699 41.75 -28.42 -34.52
CA PHE A 699 41.26 -27.67 -35.68
C PHE A 699 42.37 -27.61 -36.71
N SER A 700 42.05 -27.94 -37.96
CA SER A 700 43.00 -28.02 -39.07
C SER A 700 42.42 -27.40 -40.33
N VAL A 701 43.23 -26.62 -41.06
CA VAL A 701 42.89 -26.02 -42.36
C VAL A 701 43.96 -26.41 -43.36
N GLN A 702 43.52 -26.92 -44.51
CA GLN A 702 44.37 -27.35 -45.61
C GLN A 702 44.07 -26.48 -46.84
N PRO A 703 44.95 -25.52 -47.19
CA PRO A 703 44.77 -24.67 -48.38
C PRO A 703 45.13 -25.42 -49.68
N GLU A 704 44.58 -25.00 -50.82
CA GLU A 704 44.95 -25.52 -52.17
C GLU A 704 46.47 -25.48 -52.45
N VAL A 705 47.19 -24.54 -51.83
CA VAL A 705 48.65 -24.38 -51.95
C VAL A 705 49.27 -24.10 -50.58
N GLY A 706 49.86 -25.12 -49.95
CA GLY A 706 50.52 -24.98 -48.66
C GLY A 706 50.75 -26.33 -48.00
N GLY A 707 51.21 -26.30 -46.75
CA GLY A 707 51.16 -27.44 -45.84
C GLY A 707 50.18 -27.15 -44.71
N ASP A 708 49.61 -28.20 -44.12
CA ASP A 708 48.52 -28.10 -43.15
C ASP A 708 48.85 -27.16 -41.99
N VAL A 709 47.90 -26.27 -41.66
CA VAL A 709 47.93 -25.47 -40.44
C VAL A 709 46.91 -26.01 -39.45
N SER A 710 47.31 -26.11 -38.20
CA SER A 710 46.48 -26.62 -37.12
C SER A 710 46.80 -25.93 -35.80
N VAL A 711 45.81 -25.96 -34.92
CA VAL A 711 45.86 -25.61 -33.49
C VAL A 711 45.13 -26.71 -32.71
N SER A 712 45.53 -26.97 -31.46
CA SER A 712 44.94 -28.06 -30.67
C SER A 712 44.77 -27.77 -29.18
N GLY A 713 43.88 -28.51 -28.52
CA GLY A 713 43.61 -28.38 -27.09
C GLY A 713 43.12 -29.68 -26.45
N ALA A 714 43.48 -29.91 -25.19
CA ALA A 714 43.17 -31.16 -24.48
C ALA A 714 41.66 -31.42 -24.37
N PHE A 715 41.25 -32.64 -24.70
CA PHE A 715 39.85 -33.08 -24.65
C PHE A 715 39.55 -33.96 -23.44
N SER A 716 38.31 -33.91 -22.94
CA SER A 716 37.82 -34.78 -21.86
C SER A 716 36.59 -35.56 -22.32
N PHE A 717 36.66 -36.88 -22.16
CA PHE A 717 35.52 -37.78 -22.41
C PHE A 717 34.45 -37.64 -21.33
N GLU A 718 33.21 -38.01 -21.67
CA GLU A 718 32.05 -38.05 -20.78
C GLU A 718 31.61 -36.68 -20.21
N THR A 719 32.11 -35.58 -20.79
CA THR A 719 31.73 -34.19 -20.48
C THR A 719 31.42 -33.40 -21.75
N TRP A 720 30.34 -32.62 -21.73
CA TRP A 720 30.06 -31.66 -22.80
C TRP A 720 31.16 -30.59 -22.85
N THR A 721 31.69 -30.36 -24.04
CA THR A 721 32.71 -29.33 -24.32
C THR A 721 32.21 -28.42 -25.42
N HIS A 722 32.16 -27.12 -25.17
CA HIS A 722 31.93 -26.11 -26.19
C HIS A 722 33.23 -25.86 -26.94
N VAL A 723 33.22 -26.04 -28.25
CA VAL A 723 34.38 -25.83 -29.11
C VAL A 723 34.08 -24.68 -30.04
N VAL A 724 34.95 -23.66 -30.06
CA VAL A 724 34.89 -22.57 -31.03
C VAL A 724 36.22 -22.47 -31.76
N ALA A 725 36.18 -22.68 -33.07
CA ALA A 725 37.32 -22.66 -33.96
C ALA A 725 37.20 -21.45 -34.90
N VAL A 726 38.13 -20.51 -34.79
CA VAL A 726 38.14 -19.26 -35.57
C VAL A 726 39.28 -19.30 -36.57
N TYR A 727 39.02 -18.89 -37.81
CA TYR A 727 40.05 -18.75 -38.84
C TYR A 727 40.01 -17.36 -39.47
N GLY A 728 41.13 -16.64 -39.40
CA GLY A 728 41.29 -15.30 -39.98
C GLY A 728 40.95 -14.16 -39.03
N ALA A 729 41.05 -14.36 -37.72
CA ALA A 729 40.88 -13.25 -36.77
C ALA A 729 42.07 -12.28 -36.86
N PRO A 730 41.85 -10.94 -36.89
CA PRO A 730 42.95 -9.98 -36.77
C PRO A 730 43.50 -9.97 -35.35
N HIS A 731 44.79 -10.31 -35.19
CA HIS A 731 45.42 -10.38 -33.87
C HIS A 731 45.58 -8.98 -33.24
N PHE A 732 45.16 -8.84 -31.97
CA PHE A 732 44.96 -7.56 -31.29
C PHE A 732 46.20 -6.66 -31.33
N GLY A 733 46.10 -5.54 -32.05
CA GLY A 733 47.21 -4.57 -32.22
C GLY A 733 48.22 -4.89 -33.33
N SER A 734 47.94 -5.86 -34.21
CA SER A 734 48.76 -6.21 -35.38
C SER A 734 47.93 -6.30 -36.67
N SER A 735 48.61 -6.43 -37.81
CA SER A 735 47.99 -6.77 -39.10
C SER A 735 47.99 -8.28 -39.39
N ASP A 736 48.47 -9.10 -38.46
CA ASP A 736 48.63 -10.53 -38.66
C ASP A 736 47.31 -11.25 -38.36
N LEU A 737 46.97 -12.23 -39.20
CA LEU A 737 45.76 -13.04 -39.05
C LEU A 737 46.07 -14.29 -38.21
N THR A 738 45.12 -14.71 -37.37
CA THR A 738 45.24 -15.92 -36.54
C THR A 738 44.20 -16.98 -36.86
N MET A 739 44.60 -18.21 -36.59
CA MET A 739 43.77 -19.40 -36.44
C MET A 739 43.77 -19.72 -34.95
N ASP A 740 42.59 -19.70 -34.32
CA ASP A 740 42.42 -19.74 -32.87
C ASP A 740 41.44 -20.85 -32.48
N LEU A 741 41.73 -21.56 -31.39
CA LEU A 741 40.86 -22.58 -30.82
C LEU A 741 40.50 -22.22 -29.38
N TYR A 742 39.20 -22.22 -29.10
CA TYR A 742 38.64 -22.01 -27.78
C TYR A 742 37.91 -23.26 -27.32
N LEU A 743 38.12 -23.64 -26.06
CA LEU A 743 37.34 -24.67 -25.38
C LEU A 743 36.67 -24.03 -24.16
N ASN A 744 35.35 -24.21 -24.02
CA ASN A 744 34.56 -23.67 -22.91
C ASN A 744 34.82 -22.16 -22.68
N GLY A 745 34.65 -21.36 -23.74
CA GLY A 745 34.87 -19.90 -23.75
C GLY A 745 36.34 -19.45 -23.61
N THR A 746 37.29 -20.36 -23.41
CA THR A 746 38.70 -20.05 -23.11
C THR A 746 39.60 -20.37 -24.29
N LEU A 747 40.44 -19.42 -24.71
CA LEU A 747 41.46 -19.64 -25.74
C LEU A 747 42.48 -20.69 -25.26
N VAL A 748 42.63 -21.80 -26.00
CA VAL A 748 43.57 -22.89 -25.66
C VAL A 748 44.81 -22.91 -26.53
N ASP A 749 44.70 -22.53 -27.81
CA ASP A 749 45.83 -22.45 -28.74
C ASP A 749 45.55 -21.42 -29.86
N SER A 750 46.61 -20.84 -30.41
CA SER A 750 46.58 -19.72 -31.36
C SER A 750 47.79 -19.74 -32.29
N ARG A 751 47.56 -19.55 -33.59
CA ARG A 751 48.61 -19.63 -34.62
C ARG A 751 48.43 -18.58 -35.70
N VAL A 752 49.48 -17.82 -35.99
CA VAL A 752 49.52 -16.86 -37.10
C VAL A 752 49.46 -17.58 -38.46
N VAL A 753 48.64 -17.06 -39.37
CA VAL A 753 48.44 -17.54 -40.75
C VAL A 753 48.67 -16.40 -41.75
N THR A 754 49.12 -16.73 -42.96
CA THR A 754 49.50 -15.76 -44.00
C THR A 754 48.56 -15.82 -45.20
N ASP A 755 47.59 -14.91 -45.23
CA ASP A 755 46.45 -14.82 -46.16
C ASP A 755 45.48 -16.03 -46.18
N GLY A 756 44.21 -15.75 -46.52
CA GLY A 756 43.12 -16.72 -46.42
C GLY A 756 43.21 -17.87 -47.43
N PRO A 757 42.75 -19.09 -47.06
CA PRO A 757 42.79 -20.25 -47.94
C PRO A 757 41.92 -20.00 -49.17
N ALA A 758 42.44 -20.38 -50.34
CA ALA A 758 41.59 -20.75 -51.45
C ALA A 758 40.89 -22.07 -51.05
N LEU A 759 39.67 -21.95 -50.54
CA LEU A 759 38.76 -23.06 -50.30
C LEU A 759 38.05 -23.41 -51.62
N PRO A 760 37.74 -24.69 -51.87
CA PRO A 760 37.31 -25.15 -53.18
C PRO A 760 35.94 -24.53 -53.56
N PRO A 761 35.84 -23.82 -54.71
CA PRO A 761 34.65 -23.02 -55.03
C PRO A 761 33.45 -23.83 -55.59
N ASP A 762 33.65 -25.09 -55.97
CA ASP A 762 32.62 -25.94 -56.59
C ASP A 762 32.50 -27.30 -55.85
N GLN A 763 31.26 -27.69 -55.49
CA GLN A 763 30.89 -29.00 -54.93
C GLN A 763 31.58 -29.41 -53.61
N ALA A 764 31.68 -28.48 -52.65
CA ALA A 764 32.06 -28.80 -51.29
C ALA A 764 30.85 -29.22 -50.43
N VAL A 765 31.06 -30.11 -49.45
CA VAL A 765 30.06 -30.62 -48.51
C VAL A 765 30.56 -30.43 -47.09
N ILE A 766 29.65 -30.11 -46.16
CA ILE A 766 29.91 -30.13 -44.72
C ILE A 766 29.35 -31.42 -44.14
N GLU A 767 30.22 -32.18 -43.47
CA GLU A 767 29.89 -33.42 -42.79
C GLU A 767 30.12 -33.27 -41.29
N ILE A 768 29.16 -33.73 -40.50
CA ILE A 768 29.18 -33.68 -39.04
C ILE A 768 29.19 -35.12 -38.51
N GLY A 769 30.12 -35.40 -37.60
CA GLY A 769 30.26 -36.68 -36.90
C GLY A 769 30.75 -37.88 -37.72
N GLY A 770 30.91 -37.79 -39.05
CA GLY A 770 31.37 -38.91 -39.86
C GLY A 770 31.71 -38.53 -41.30
N ASN A 771 31.65 -39.51 -42.21
CA ASN A 771 31.89 -39.31 -43.65
C ASN A 771 30.94 -40.19 -44.48
N SER A 772 30.33 -39.61 -45.52
CA SER A 772 29.26 -40.25 -46.30
C SER A 772 29.72 -41.22 -47.40
N GLU A 773 31.02 -41.31 -47.70
CA GLU A 773 31.60 -42.21 -48.71
C GLU A 773 32.61 -43.23 -48.11
N PRO A 774 32.18 -44.10 -47.16
CA PRO A 774 33.05 -45.07 -46.51
C PRO A 774 33.47 -46.21 -47.45
N GLY A 775 34.56 -46.01 -48.20
CA GLY A 775 35.21 -47.11 -48.94
C GLY A 775 36.18 -46.74 -50.06
N PHE A 776 36.23 -45.49 -50.53
CA PHE A 776 37.05 -45.14 -51.71
C PHE A 776 38.49 -44.68 -51.43
N PHE A 777 38.82 -44.28 -50.19
CA PHE A 777 40.18 -43.85 -49.83
C PHE A 777 40.63 -44.43 -48.48
N THR A 778 41.70 -45.23 -48.51
CA THR A 778 42.31 -45.78 -47.29
C THR A 778 43.23 -44.74 -46.64
N GLY A 779 42.76 -44.01 -45.62
CA GLY A 779 43.68 -43.20 -44.81
C GLY A 779 43.17 -42.21 -43.76
N PHE A 780 41.89 -41.81 -43.71
CA PHE A 780 41.48 -40.63 -42.92
C PHE A 780 40.07 -40.72 -42.32
N GLY A 781 39.87 -40.07 -41.16
CA GLY A 781 38.56 -39.71 -40.62
C GLY A 781 37.74 -40.87 -40.04
N SER A 782 38.02 -41.25 -38.78
CA SER A 782 37.13 -42.16 -38.04
C SER A 782 35.79 -41.47 -37.71
N PRO A 783 34.65 -42.17 -37.70
CA PRO A 783 33.40 -41.56 -37.23
C PRO A 783 33.41 -41.27 -35.73
N TRP A 784 32.69 -40.20 -35.35
CA TRP A 784 32.47 -39.78 -33.98
C TRP A 784 31.71 -40.83 -33.20
N LYS A 785 32.00 -40.90 -31.90
CA LYS A 785 31.33 -41.77 -30.96
C LYS A 785 30.92 -40.97 -29.74
N GLY A 786 29.62 -40.78 -29.58
CA GLY A 786 29.03 -39.88 -28.58
C GLY A 786 28.04 -38.93 -29.22
N SER A 787 27.89 -37.74 -28.65
CA SER A 787 26.90 -36.75 -29.10
C SER A 787 27.55 -35.49 -29.67
N ILE A 788 26.84 -34.83 -30.58
CA ILE A 788 27.15 -33.49 -31.11
C ILE A 788 25.86 -32.67 -31.06
N ASP A 789 25.97 -31.40 -30.65
CA ASP A 789 24.84 -30.50 -30.48
C ASP A 789 25.17 -29.06 -30.89
N GLU A 790 24.13 -28.27 -31.15
CA GLU A 790 24.15 -26.85 -31.48
C GLU A 790 25.33 -26.42 -32.39
N VAL A 791 25.34 -26.89 -33.64
CA VAL A 791 26.40 -26.60 -34.63
C VAL A 791 26.08 -25.31 -35.37
N ALA A 792 26.90 -24.28 -35.18
CA ALA A 792 26.79 -23.00 -35.87
C ALA A 792 28.03 -22.70 -36.71
N ILE A 793 27.82 -22.20 -37.94
CA ILE A 793 28.88 -21.80 -38.86
C ILE A 793 28.69 -20.33 -39.23
N PHE A 794 29.70 -19.51 -38.96
CA PHE A 794 29.68 -18.08 -39.23
C PHE A 794 30.63 -17.76 -40.39
N HIS A 795 30.17 -16.92 -41.33
CA HIS A 795 30.97 -16.45 -42.47
C HIS A 795 31.98 -15.33 -42.08
N GLN A 796 32.23 -15.16 -40.78
CA GLN A 796 33.08 -14.12 -40.20
C GLN A 796 33.85 -14.66 -38.99
N PRO A 797 35.07 -14.14 -38.71
CA PRO A 797 35.80 -14.49 -37.51
C PRO A 797 35.17 -13.79 -36.30
N LEU A 798 34.77 -14.54 -35.28
CA LEU A 798 34.37 -13.99 -33.98
C LEU A 798 35.64 -13.59 -33.21
N VAL A 799 35.73 -12.33 -32.78
CA VAL A 799 36.95 -11.76 -32.16
C VAL A 799 36.62 -11.18 -30.79
N PRO A 800 37.36 -11.53 -29.73
CA PRO A 800 37.25 -10.85 -28.43
C PRO A 800 37.65 -9.36 -28.54
N GLY A 801 36.71 -8.46 -28.20
CA GLY A 801 36.94 -7.01 -28.12
C GLY A 801 37.19 -6.52 -26.69
N SER A 802 37.48 -5.23 -26.54
CA SER A 802 37.76 -4.61 -25.22
C SER A 802 36.55 -4.53 -24.28
N PHE A 803 35.33 -4.69 -24.80
CA PHE A 803 34.06 -4.51 -24.07
C PHE A 803 33.03 -5.64 -24.29
N ILE A 804 33.24 -6.48 -25.30
CA ILE A 804 32.35 -7.59 -25.70
C ILE A 804 33.24 -8.76 -26.10
N ASN A 805 32.95 -9.97 -25.65
CA ASN A 805 33.72 -11.16 -26.00
C ASN A 805 32.76 -12.26 -26.47
N PRO A 806 32.32 -12.23 -27.75
CA PRO A 806 31.21 -13.07 -28.21
C PRO A 806 31.44 -14.57 -27.97
N ILE A 807 32.69 -15.03 -27.93
CA ILE A 807 33.04 -16.43 -27.65
C ILE A 807 32.85 -16.79 -26.17
N ALA A 808 33.22 -15.90 -25.24
CA ALA A 808 32.98 -16.10 -23.82
C ALA A 808 31.50 -15.83 -23.46
N ASP A 809 30.84 -14.93 -24.17
CA ASP A 809 29.43 -14.57 -23.94
C ASP A 809 28.50 -15.70 -24.42
N LEU A 810 28.81 -16.36 -25.54
CA LEU A 810 28.19 -17.64 -25.96
C LEU A 810 28.37 -18.75 -24.91
N TYR A 811 29.54 -18.88 -24.29
CA TYR A 811 29.73 -19.90 -23.25
C TYR A 811 29.04 -19.51 -21.92
N GLN A 812 28.92 -18.23 -21.61
CA GLN A 812 28.22 -17.73 -20.43
C GLN A 812 26.70 -17.85 -20.55
N SER A 813 26.09 -17.55 -21.69
CA SER A 813 24.66 -17.81 -21.92
C SER A 813 24.30 -19.29 -21.77
N ALA A 814 25.23 -20.20 -22.08
CA ALA A 814 25.07 -21.63 -21.85
C ALA A 814 25.25 -22.12 -20.40
N THR A 815 25.94 -21.35 -19.55
CA THR A 815 26.36 -21.80 -18.21
C THR A 815 25.91 -20.90 -17.05
N GLY A 816 25.26 -19.77 -17.36
CA GLY A 816 24.63 -18.89 -16.39
C GLY A 816 23.37 -19.48 -15.77
N THR A 817 22.96 -18.91 -14.64
CA THR A 817 21.61 -19.13 -14.09
C THR A 817 20.57 -18.59 -15.09
N PRO A 818 19.45 -19.30 -15.32
CA PRO A 818 18.34 -18.79 -16.15
C PRO A 818 17.93 -17.36 -15.75
N GLY A 819 17.97 -16.44 -16.72
CA GLY A 819 17.56 -15.05 -16.53
C GLY A 819 16.03 -14.88 -16.56
N SER A 820 15.54 -13.76 -16.05
CA SER A 820 14.18 -13.26 -16.30
C SER A 820 13.92 -13.04 -17.80
N GLU A 821 12.65 -12.91 -18.21
CA GLU A 821 12.32 -12.55 -19.62
C GLU A 821 13.06 -11.29 -20.04
N GLU A 822 13.55 -11.29 -21.28
CA GLU A 822 14.31 -10.16 -21.81
C GLU A 822 13.37 -9.05 -22.28
N VAL A 823 13.75 -7.80 -22.01
CA VAL A 823 13.00 -6.59 -22.39
C VAL A 823 13.63 -5.98 -23.64
N SER A 824 12.83 -5.81 -24.69
CA SER A 824 13.21 -5.02 -25.87
C SER A 824 12.66 -3.60 -25.75
N ILE A 825 13.51 -2.61 -26.03
CA ILE A 825 13.21 -1.19 -25.81
C ILE A 825 13.15 -0.46 -27.15
N ARG A 826 12.01 0.18 -27.42
CA ARG A 826 11.78 1.00 -28.61
C ARG A 826 11.46 2.44 -28.23
N ILE A 827 11.89 3.38 -29.07
CA ILE A 827 11.46 4.78 -29.05
C ILE A 827 10.72 5.08 -30.34
N ASN A 828 9.44 5.46 -30.28
CA ASN A 828 8.59 5.66 -31.47
C ASN A 828 8.65 4.48 -32.47
N GLY A 829 8.70 3.24 -31.96
CA GLY A 829 8.82 2.02 -32.75
C GLY A 829 10.24 1.68 -33.25
N GLN A 830 11.19 2.63 -33.21
CA GLN A 830 12.59 2.34 -33.49
C GLN A 830 13.21 1.57 -32.33
N LEU A 831 13.72 0.37 -32.58
CA LEU A 831 14.48 -0.42 -31.61
C LEU A 831 15.77 0.32 -31.22
N ILE A 832 15.97 0.56 -29.92
CA ILE A 832 17.18 1.17 -29.36
C ILE A 832 18.01 0.17 -28.55
N ALA A 833 17.35 -0.84 -27.94
CA ALA A 833 17.98 -1.96 -27.28
C ALA A 833 17.11 -3.21 -27.47
N ALA A 834 17.75 -4.37 -27.68
CA ALA A 834 17.10 -5.67 -27.73
C ALA A 834 17.63 -6.54 -26.59
N ALA A 835 16.88 -7.57 -26.21
CA ALA A 835 17.35 -8.59 -25.26
C ALA A 835 17.95 -8.03 -23.95
N GLN A 836 17.40 -6.94 -23.40
CA GLN A 836 17.91 -6.39 -22.14
C GLN A 836 17.48 -7.29 -20.98
N GLN A 837 18.35 -7.49 -20.00
CA GLN A 837 17.96 -8.15 -18.77
C GLN A 837 16.86 -7.35 -18.08
N ASP A 838 15.83 -8.03 -17.57
CA ASP A 838 14.84 -7.41 -16.71
C ASP A 838 15.44 -7.12 -15.33
N ASP A 839 16.16 -6.01 -15.24
CA ASP A 839 16.75 -5.42 -14.03
C ASP A 839 16.10 -4.09 -13.61
N GLY A 840 15.08 -3.65 -14.37
CA GLY A 840 14.31 -2.43 -14.15
C GLY A 840 14.89 -1.15 -14.76
N SER A 841 16.05 -1.18 -15.46
CA SER A 841 16.66 0.04 -15.99
C SER A 841 17.48 -0.11 -17.28
N TYR A 842 17.55 0.97 -18.07
CA TYR A 842 18.43 1.06 -19.25
C TYR A 842 18.95 2.48 -19.47
N ALA A 843 20.28 2.63 -19.52
CA ALA A 843 20.94 3.90 -19.80
C ALA A 843 21.01 4.16 -21.32
N TRP A 844 20.05 4.93 -21.85
CA TRP A 844 19.97 5.28 -23.26
C TRP A 844 20.84 6.51 -23.59
N ASN A 845 21.91 6.30 -24.36
CA ASN A 845 22.69 7.38 -24.96
C ASN A 845 21.96 7.92 -26.21
N ILE A 846 21.39 9.12 -26.11
CA ILE A 846 20.55 9.70 -27.18
C ILE A 846 21.45 10.19 -28.32
N PRO A 847 21.33 9.65 -29.55
CA PRO A 847 22.16 10.11 -30.67
C PRO A 847 21.93 11.60 -30.99
N SER A 848 22.99 12.33 -31.34
CA SER A 848 22.92 13.75 -31.72
C SER A 848 22.14 14.03 -33.01
N ASN A 849 21.73 12.99 -33.72
CA ASN A 849 20.89 13.01 -34.91
C ASN A 849 19.54 12.29 -34.72
N PHE A 850 19.18 11.91 -33.49
CA PHE A 850 17.89 11.26 -33.21
C PHE A 850 16.72 12.23 -33.51
N PRO A 851 15.59 11.79 -34.08
CA PRO A 851 14.48 12.71 -34.40
C PRO A 851 14.00 13.52 -33.19
N VAL A 852 13.97 14.85 -33.34
CA VAL A 852 13.41 15.77 -32.33
C VAL A 852 11.88 15.81 -32.43
N GLY A 853 11.21 16.07 -31.30
CA GLY A 853 9.76 16.10 -31.18
C GLY A 853 9.23 15.09 -30.16
N GLN A 854 7.92 14.83 -30.22
CA GLN A 854 7.23 13.90 -29.31
C GLN A 854 7.75 12.47 -29.46
N ALA A 855 7.87 11.78 -28.32
CA ALA A 855 8.35 10.43 -28.22
C ALA A 855 7.58 9.60 -27.18
N THR A 856 7.57 8.29 -27.39
CA THR A 856 7.10 7.27 -26.44
C THR A 856 8.14 6.16 -26.35
N VAL A 857 8.34 5.62 -25.14
CA VAL A 857 9.07 4.37 -24.93
C VAL A 857 8.05 3.25 -25.05
N THR A 858 8.39 2.20 -25.80
CA THR A 858 7.65 0.94 -25.77
C THR A 858 8.60 -0.16 -25.31
N LEU A 859 8.20 -0.87 -24.26
CA LEU A 859 8.89 -2.07 -23.78
C LEU A 859 8.11 -3.29 -24.25
N GLU A 860 8.81 -4.27 -24.80
CA GLU A 860 8.25 -5.52 -25.33
C GLU A 860 8.96 -6.70 -24.69
N THR A 861 8.21 -7.65 -24.12
CA THR A 861 8.72 -9.00 -23.78
C THR A 861 8.13 -10.02 -24.76
N GLY A 862 8.38 -11.31 -24.55
CA GLY A 862 7.73 -12.36 -25.34
C GLY A 862 6.21 -12.44 -25.18
N SER A 863 5.66 -11.79 -24.15
CA SER A 863 4.26 -11.92 -23.72
C SER A 863 3.55 -10.60 -23.40
N LEU A 864 4.27 -9.55 -23.01
CA LEU A 864 3.72 -8.25 -22.59
C LEU A 864 4.24 -7.07 -23.43
N THR A 865 3.52 -5.96 -23.37
CA THR A 865 3.96 -4.69 -23.95
C THR A 865 3.53 -3.55 -23.04
N ALA A 866 4.45 -2.65 -22.72
CA ALA A 866 4.20 -1.43 -21.95
C ALA A 866 4.55 -0.21 -22.78
N THR A 867 3.87 0.91 -22.59
CA THR A 867 4.19 2.17 -23.29
C THR A 867 4.16 3.34 -22.31
N SER A 868 5.16 4.22 -22.39
CA SER A 868 5.22 5.43 -21.58
C SER A 868 4.14 6.44 -21.98
N ASN A 869 3.91 7.43 -21.12
CA ASN A 869 3.32 8.69 -21.55
C ASN A 869 4.23 9.41 -22.58
N LEU A 870 3.69 10.44 -23.22
CA LEU A 870 4.42 11.27 -24.18
C LEU A 870 5.50 12.10 -23.49
N PHE A 871 6.74 11.97 -23.94
CA PHE A 871 7.86 12.87 -23.61
C PHE A 871 8.40 13.49 -24.91
N TYR A 872 9.50 14.26 -24.84
CA TYR A 872 10.07 14.95 -26.00
C TYR A 872 11.58 14.73 -26.11
N ILE A 873 12.04 14.53 -27.34
CA ILE A 873 13.46 14.68 -27.71
C ILE A 873 13.70 16.10 -28.17
N VAL A 874 14.67 16.79 -27.57
CA VAL A 874 14.95 18.20 -27.85
C VAL A 874 16.40 18.41 -28.35
N PRO A 875 16.63 19.43 -29.21
CA PRO A 875 17.97 19.73 -29.69
C PRO A 875 18.85 20.33 -28.59
N PRO A 876 20.17 20.21 -28.68
CA PRO A 876 21.07 20.67 -27.63
C PRO A 876 21.29 22.19 -27.70
N GLY A 877 21.46 22.82 -26.53
CA GLY A 877 21.90 24.21 -26.45
C GLY A 877 21.33 25.03 -25.29
N HIS A 878 21.98 26.19 -25.10
CA HIS A 878 21.80 27.10 -23.96
C HIS A 878 20.85 28.28 -24.23
N HIS A 879 19.97 28.15 -25.22
CA HIS A 879 19.00 29.19 -25.57
C HIS A 879 17.60 28.63 -25.54
N TYR A 880 16.74 29.35 -24.83
CA TYR A 880 15.34 29.00 -24.62
C TYR A 880 14.46 30.19 -24.98
N TYR A 881 13.21 29.91 -25.34
CA TYR A 881 12.28 30.89 -25.90
C TYR A 881 10.89 30.72 -25.29
N ILE A 882 10.38 31.83 -24.74
CA ILE A 882 9.01 32.01 -24.24
C ILE A 882 8.31 33.05 -25.11
N ASN A 883 7.07 32.76 -25.50
CA ASN A 883 6.19 33.72 -26.17
C ASN A 883 4.75 33.59 -25.66
N ASP A 884 3.93 34.63 -25.83
CA ASP A 884 2.52 34.64 -25.43
C ASP A 884 1.58 34.13 -26.55
N ASP A 885 0.31 34.53 -26.50
CA ASP A 885 -0.74 34.13 -27.44
C ASP A 885 -0.70 34.90 -28.77
N ALA A 886 0.30 35.75 -28.99
CA ALA A 886 0.48 36.56 -30.19
C ALA A 886 1.88 36.38 -30.82
N VAL A 887 2.04 36.95 -32.01
CA VAL A 887 3.36 37.22 -32.60
C VAL A 887 3.36 38.70 -32.94
N ASN A 888 4.03 39.48 -32.10
CA ASN A 888 4.05 40.92 -32.06
C ASN A 888 5.24 41.49 -32.86
N PRO A 889 5.14 42.73 -33.39
CA PRO A 889 6.25 43.37 -34.07
C PRO A 889 7.39 43.68 -33.09
N GLY A 890 8.42 42.83 -33.08
CA GLY A 890 9.55 42.96 -32.17
C GLY A 890 10.04 41.64 -31.59
N ASP A 891 9.20 40.62 -31.66
CA ASP A 891 9.47 39.27 -31.15
C ASP A 891 10.68 38.62 -31.83
N LEU A 892 11.41 37.83 -31.04
CA LEU A 892 12.47 36.95 -31.50
C LEU A 892 11.90 35.65 -32.08
N THR A 893 10.74 35.21 -31.59
CA THR A 893 10.05 34.02 -32.08
C THR A 893 9.18 34.30 -33.30
N THR A 894 8.72 33.24 -33.95
CA THR A 894 8.03 33.29 -35.25
C THR A 894 6.63 32.66 -35.21
N VAL A 895 6.25 32.09 -34.06
CA VAL A 895 4.95 31.47 -33.77
C VAL A 895 4.56 31.79 -32.33
N ILE A 896 3.27 31.68 -32.00
CA ILE A 896 2.76 31.84 -30.64
C ILE A 896 3.34 30.77 -29.70
N GLY A 897 3.41 31.08 -28.41
CA GLY A 897 3.83 30.13 -27.38
C GLY A 897 2.91 28.91 -27.27
N ASN A 898 3.48 27.75 -27.02
CA ASN A 898 2.74 26.53 -26.71
C ASN A 898 3.61 25.59 -25.86
N ASP A 899 3.11 25.12 -24.72
CA ASP A 899 3.88 24.26 -23.80
C ASP A 899 4.07 22.82 -24.31
N LEU A 900 3.48 22.47 -25.45
CA LEU A 900 3.83 21.29 -26.25
C LEU A 900 5.08 21.51 -27.13
N ASN A 901 5.62 22.73 -27.22
CA ASN A 901 6.86 23.01 -27.94
C ASN A 901 8.10 22.68 -27.08
N SER A 902 9.27 22.58 -27.71
CA SER A 902 10.52 22.34 -26.99
C SER A 902 10.99 23.57 -26.18
N GLY A 903 10.67 24.78 -26.61
CA GLY A 903 11.26 26.01 -26.07
C GLY A 903 12.70 26.25 -26.54
N LYS A 904 13.35 25.32 -27.26
CA LYS A 904 14.77 25.41 -27.66
C LYS A 904 15.02 26.19 -28.96
N SER A 905 13.98 26.67 -29.66
CA SER A 905 14.13 27.42 -30.91
C SER A 905 13.05 28.49 -31.15
N PRO A 906 13.34 29.55 -31.95
CA PRO A 906 12.38 30.62 -32.24
C PRO A 906 11.12 30.21 -33.01
N ASP A 907 11.09 29.02 -33.60
CA ASP A 907 9.94 28.43 -34.28
C ASP A 907 9.18 27.41 -33.42
N ALA A 908 9.64 27.18 -32.19
CA ALA A 908 9.00 26.33 -31.19
C ALA A 908 9.18 26.89 -29.75
N PRO A 909 8.71 28.12 -29.44
CA PRO A 909 8.73 28.68 -28.09
C PRO A 909 7.69 28.03 -27.17
N MET A 910 8.02 27.89 -25.89
CA MET A 910 7.04 27.54 -24.86
C MET A 910 6.16 28.77 -24.52
N ARG A 911 5.03 28.55 -23.82
CA ARG A 911 4.15 29.63 -23.37
C ARG A 911 4.42 30.00 -21.91
N ASN A 912 4.61 29.00 -21.06
CA ASN A 912 4.74 29.15 -19.61
C ASN A 912 6.21 29.07 -19.18
N LEU A 913 6.68 30.14 -18.53
CA LEU A 913 8.05 30.24 -17.98
C LEU A 913 8.26 29.29 -16.78
N SER A 914 7.27 29.12 -15.90
CA SER A 914 7.38 28.20 -14.77
C SER A 914 7.52 26.75 -15.24
N GLU A 915 6.80 26.36 -16.30
CA GLU A 915 6.91 25.03 -16.90
C GLU A 915 8.27 24.82 -17.56
N LEU A 916 8.86 25.86 -18.16
CA LEU A 916 10.21 25.79 -18.73
C LEU A 916 11.26 25.54 -17.64
N LEU A 917 11.20 26.28 -16.52
CA LEU A 917 12.07 26.09 -15.36
C LEU A 917 11.87 24.71 -14.71
N ARG A 918 10.64 24.17 -14.72
CA ARG A 918 10.35 22.81 -14.22
C ARG A 918 10.92 21.70 -15.12
N LEU A 919 10.97 21.92 -16.44
CA LEU A 919 11.35 20.92 -17.44
C LEU A 919 12.84 20.88 -17.78
N TYR A 920 13.62 21.89 -17.38
CA TYR A 920 15.03 22.02 -17.72
C TYR A 920 15.88 22.38 -16.50
N ASP A 921 17.00 21.68 -16.33
CA ASP A 921 18.07 22.04 -15.39
C ASP A 921 18.96 23.12 -16.04
N LEU A 922 18.93 24.35 -15.52
CA LEU A 922 19.51 25.54 -16.17
C LEU A 922 20.74 26.08 -15.43
N GLY A 923 21.82 26.37 -16.16
CA GLY A 923 23.07 26.87 -15.57
C GLY A 923 23.47 28.28 -16.01
N ALA A 924 24.66 28.68 -15.57
CA ALA A 924 25.26 30.00 -15.84
C ALA A 924 25.58 30.32 -17.32
N ALA A 925 25.33 29.39 -18.25
CA ALA A 925 25.44 29.62 -19.69
C ALA A 925 24.07 29.88 -20.35
N ASP A 926 22.98 29.58 -19.65
CA ASP A 926 21.64 29.47 -20.20
C ASP A 926 20.89 30.81 -20.20
N ILE A 927 20.25 31.10 -21.34
CA ILE A 927 19.50 32.33 -21.56
C ILE A 927 18.09 32.00 -22.04
N ILE A 928 17.09 32.39 -21.24
CA ILE A 928 15.68 32.37 -21.62
C ILE A 928 15.35 33.74 -22.23
N HIS A 929 15.02 33.74 -23.52
CA HIS A 929 14.49 34.90 -24.23
C HIS A 929 12.96 34.90 -24.08
N ILE A 930 12.39 36.05 -23.73
CA ILE A 930 10.96 36.23 -23.46
C ILE A 930 10.47 37.34 -24.40
N ASP A 931 9.46 37.06 -25.21
CA ASP A 931 8.98 37.97 -26.26
C ASP A 931 8.02 39.06 -25.74
N VAL A 932 7.68 40.03 -26.62
CA VAL A 932 6.79 41.15 -26.28
C VAL A 932 5.40 40.60 -26.01
N GLY A 933 4.89 40.74 -24.80
CA GLY A 933 3.64 40.11 -24.42
C GLY A 933 3.20 40.36 -22.99
N THR A 934 2.03 39.85 -22.64
CA THR A 934 1.51 39.86 -21.26
C THR A 934 1.29 38.43 -20.78
N TYR A 935 2.12 38.03 -19.81
CA TYR A 935 2.17 36.72 -19.20
C TYR A 935 1.40 36.76 -17.86
N THR A 936 0.13 36.36 -17.90
CA THR A 936 -0.71 36.26 -16.70
C THR A 936 -0.41 34.99 -15.92
N LEU A 937 -0.10 35.10 -14.63
CA LEU A 937 0.39 33.98 -13.83
C LEU A 937 -0.68 33.41 -12.88
N ALA A 938 -0.83 32.09 -12.87
CA ALA A 938 -1.71 31.38 -11.93
C ALA A 938 -1.09 31.22 -10.52
N SER A 939 0.23 31.03 -10.47
CA SER A 939 1.08 30.99 -9.28
C SER A 939 2.31 31.88 -9.47
N GLU A 940 3.13 32.02 -8.44
CA GLU A 940 4.48 32.55 -8.51
C GLU A 940 5.38 31.75 -9.47
N ILE A 941 6.42 32.40 -10.00
CA ILE A 941 7.54 31.78 -10.70
C ILE A 941 8.65 31.56 -9.66
N GLU A 942 8.84 30.31 -9.25
CA GLU A 942 9.99 29.92 -8.42
C GLU A 942 11.25 29.74 -9.30
N ILE A 943 12.39 30.25 -8.84
CA ILE A 943 13.70 30.02 -9.43
C ILE A 943 14.61 29.47 -8.34
N GLY A 944 15.00 28.21 -8.49
CA GLY A 944 15.56 27.40 -7.41
C GLY A 944 17.07 27.18 -7.49
N LEU A 945 17.54 26.27 -6.65
CA LEU A 945 18.95 25.84 -6.56
C LEU A 945 19.49 25.19 -7.84
N LEU A 946 18.62 24.59 -8.65
CA LEU A 946 18.98 23.95 -9.92
C LEU A 946 19.31 25.01 -10.99
N ASP A 947 18.53 26.08 -11.05
CA ASP A 947 18.61 27.17 -12.06
C ASP A 947 19.81 28.13 -11.90
N ALA A 948 20.88 27.72 -11.21
CA ALA A 948 21.93 28.60 -10.74
C ALA A 948 22.70 29.29 -11.88
N GLY A 949 22.55 30.60 -11.97
CA GLY A 949 23.22 31.48 -12.93
C GLY A 949 22.43 31.80 -14.20
N VAL A 950 21.21 31.28 -14.36
CA VAL A 950 20.39 31.53 -15.56
C VAL A 950 20.10 33.02 -15.78
N THR A 951 20.01 33.43 -17.05
CA THR A 951 19.58 34.77 -17.45
C THR A 951 18.20 34.74 -18.11
N LEU A 952 17.21 35.43 -17.52
CA LEU A 952 15.92 35.69 -18.15
C LEU A 952 15.96 37.10 -18.78
N ARG A 953 15.70 37.19 -20.08
CA ARG A 953 15.80 38.42 -20.86
C ARG A 953 14.54 38.68 -21.68
N GLY A 954 13.88 39.80 -21.39
CA GLY A 954 12.85 40.39 -22.23
C GLY A 954 13.40 41.21 -23.42
N PRO A 955 12.51 41.73 -24.28
CA PRO A 955 12.87 42.55 -25.43
C PRO A 955 13.50 43.88 -24.99
N GLU A 956 14.36 44.50 -25.80
CA GLU A 956 14.85 45.86 -25.47
C GLU A 956 13.67 46.84 -25.35
N GLU A 957 13.72 47.79 -24.39
CA GLU A 957 12.62 48.75 -24.13
C GLU A 957 12.13 49.51 -25.38
N SER A 958 12.98 49.68 -26.39
CA SER A 958 12.63 50.36 -27.65
C SER A 958 11.83 49.50 -28.63
N ILE A 959 11.72 48.19 -28.35
CA ILE A 959 11.05 47.16 -29.15
C ILE A 959 9.68 46.85 -28.52
N GLY A 960 9.63 46.64 -27.21
CA GLY A 960 8.40 46.37 -26.48
C GLY A 960 8.65 46.01 -25.02
N THR A 961 7.74 45.23 -24.43
CA THR A 961 7.77 44.85 -23.01
C THR A 961 7.30 43.41 -22.84
N ALA A 962 8.04 42.61 -22.07
CA ALA A 962 7.57 41.35 -21.52
C ALA A 962 6.99 41.62 -20.12
N LEU A 963 5.66 41.62 -19.99
CA LEU A 963 4.95 41.94 -18.74
C LEU A 963 4.50 40.65 -18.04
N PHE A 964 5.07 40.37 -16.88
CA PHE A 964 4.56 39.36 -15.95
C PHE A 964 3.56 40.00 -14.98
N ASP A 965 2.31 39.56 -15.05
CA ASP A 965 1.21 40.03 -14.20
C ASP A 965 0.66 38.87 -13.36
N ARG A 966 0.82 38.96 -12.04
CA ARG A 966 0.29 37.94 -11.12
C ARG A 966 -1.24 37.99 -11.00
N GLY A 967 -1.88 39.12 -11.31
CA GLY A 967 -3.34 39.31 -11.22
C GLY A 967 -3.96 39.22 -9.82
N ASN A 968 -3.21 38.79 -8.80
CA ASN A 968 -3.67 38.55 -7.44
C ASN A 968 -2.78 39.31 -6.43
N ARG A 969 -3.33 40.38 -5.86
CA ARG A 969 -2.66 41.29 -4.92
C ARG A 969 -2.84 40.90 -3.44
N SER A 970 -3.27 39.67 -3.16
CA SER A 970 -3.55 39.17 -1.80
C SER A 970 -2.27 38.85 -1.03
N ALA A 971 -2.34 38.90 0.30
CA ALA A 971 -1.19 38.63 1.16
C ALA A 971 -0.58 37.24 0.89
N GLY A 972 0.75 37.15 0.95
CA GLY A 972 1.52 35.95 0.63
C GLY A 972 2.06 35.93 -0.80
N THR A 973 1.32 36.47 -1.78
CA THR A 973 1.61 36.32 -3.22
C THR A 973 2.88 37.04 -3.70
N MET A 974 3.54 36.45 -4.70
CA MET A 974 4.60 37.13 -5.46
C MET A 974 4.58 36.81 -6.96
N VAL A 975 5.31 37.58 -7.78
CA VAL A 975 5.52 37.27 -9.21
C VAL A 975 6.72 36.33 -9.36
N PHE A 976 7.86 36.68 -8.77
CA PHE A 976 9.08 35.86 -8.76
C PHE A 976 9.53 35.58 -7.32
N HIS A 977 9.81 34.31 -7.01
CA HIS A 977 10.48 33.88 -5.77
C HIS A 977 11.82 33.24 -6.12
N ILE A 978 12.91 33.90 -5.73
CA ILE A 978 14.28 33.45 -6.01
C ILE A 978 14.83 32.88 -4.70
N LEU A 979 14.91 31.55 -4.61
CA LEU A 979 15.10 30.83 -3.34
C LEU A 979 16.38 29.98 -3.34
N GLY A 980 17.27 30.27 -2.39
CA GLY A 980 18.47 29.48 -2.10
C GLY A 980 19.55 29.45 -3.20
N THR A 981 19.44 30.27 -4.25
CA THR A 981 20.20 30.12 -5.50
C THR A 981 21.30 31.19 -5.68
N ASP A 982 22.13 31.07 -6.73
CA ASP A 982 23.23 32.01 -7.01
C ASP A 982 23.21 32.53 -8.46
N GLY A 983 23.53 33.81 -8.64
CA GLY A 983 23.88 34.39 -9.95
C GLY A 983 22.72 34.71 -10.91
N ILE A 984 21.46 34.55 -10.48
CA ILE A 984 20.27 34.81 -11.31
C ILE A 984 20.27 36.24 -11.89
N THR A 985 20.04 36.37 -13.19
CA THR A 985 19.89 37.66 -13.87
C THR A 985 18.51 37.81 -14.48
N LEU A 986 17.79 38.87 -14.10
CA LEU A 986 16.55 39.33 -14.73
C LEU A 986 16.81 40.64 -15.49
N GLU A 987 16.52 40.66 -16.79
CA GLU A 987 16.82 41.78 -17.68
C GLU A 987 15.64 42.13 -18.60
N ASN A 988 15.31 43.42 -18.74
CA ASN A 988 14.26 43.94 -19.62
C ASN A 988 12.82 43.41 -19.35
N LEU A 989 12.45 43.19 -18.09
CA LEU A 989 11.12 42.67 -17.71
C LEU A 989 10.23 43.76 -17.08
N ALA A 990 8.92 43.65 -17.23
CA ALA A 990 7.94 44.39 -16.45
C ALA A 990 7.19 43.42 -15.51
N ILE A 991 6.99 43.83 -14.24
CA ILE A 991 6.55 42.92 -13.16
C ILE A 991 5.48 43.61 -12.30
N THR A 992 4.28 43.03 -12.24
CA THR A 992 3.12 43.64 -11.57
C THR A 992 2.11 42.63 -10.98
N GLY A 993 1.08 43.17 -10.31
CA GLY A 993 -0.13 42.44 -9.97
C GLY A 993 -0.09 41.58 -8.71
N ALA A 994 1.03 41.49 -7.99
CA ALA A 994 1.19 40.68 -6.78
C ALA A 994 1.08 41.51 -5.48
N GLU A 995 1.15 40.87 -4.31
CA GLU A 995 1.56 41.59 -3.08
C GLU A 995 3.02 42.06 -3.20
N ARG A 996 3.91 41.16 -3.60
CA ARG A 996 5.36 41.41 -3.74
C ARG A 996 5.83 41.12 -5.17
N GLY A 997 6.50 42.05 -5.84
CA GLY A 997 6.97 41.83 -7.21
C GLY A 997 7.99 40.68 -7.30
N ILE A 998 9.17 40.91 -6.72
CA ILE A 998 10.26 39.93 -6.63
C ILE A 998 10.63 39.74 -5.16
N VAL A 999 10.81 38.51 -4.73
CA VAL A 999 11.34 38.14 -3.40
C VAL A 999 12.65 37.38 -3.60
N VAL A 1000 13.74 37.86 -3.00
CA VAL A 1000 15.07 37.20 -3.08
C VAL A 1000 15.46 36.66 -1.71
N GLU A 1001 15.33 35.35 -1.51
CA GLU A 1001 15.49 34.71 -0.22
C GLU A 1001 16.65 33.70 -0.24
N SER A 1002 17.51 33.76 0.79
CA SER A 1002 18.67 32.86 0.97
C SER A 1002 19.61 32.75 -0.25
N SER A 1003 19.58 33.73 -1.16
CA SER A 1003 20.24 33.69 -2.47
C SER A 1003 21.39 34.71 -2.59
N THR A 1004 22.32 34.50 -3.52
CA THR A 1004 23.46 35.41 -3.78
C THR A 1004 23.57 35.86 -5.24
N ASN A 1005 24.34 36.92 -5.47
CA ASN A 1005 24.67 37.49 -6.81
C ASN A 1005 23.49 37.83 -7.75
N PHE A 1006 22.26 37.95 -7.21
CA PHE A 1006 21.09 38.39 -7.97
C PHE A 1006 21.33 39.73 -8.69
N THR A 1007 20.95 39.79 -9.96
CA THR A 1007 21.14 40.94 -10.84
C THR A 1007 19.82 41.31 -11.52
N LEU A 1008 19.30 42.51 -11.23
CA LEU A 1008 18.16 43.11 -11.94
C LEU A 1008 18.66 44.24 -12.87
N ARG A 1009 18.25 44.23 -14.14
CA ARG A 1009 18.64 45.24 -15.15
C ARG A 1009 17.45 45.71 -15.97
N ASN A 1010 17.40 47.01 -16.27
CA ASN A 1010 16.46 47.64 -17.22
C ASN A 1010 15.01 47.14 -17.07
N SER A 1011 14.54 46.93 -15.85
CA SER A 1011 13.26 46.27 -15.56
C SER A 1011 12.37 47.18 -14.74
N GLU A 1012 11.07 47.15 -15.01
CA GLU A 1012 10.06 47.93 -14.30
C GLU A 1012 9.28 47.04 -13.32
N ILE A 1013 9.14 47.51 -12.08
CA ILE A 1013 8.34 46.80 -11.06
C ILE A 1013 7.35 47.80 -10.47
N TYR A 1014 6.05 47.59 -10.68
CA TYR A 1014 4.99 48.55 -10.37
C TYR A 1014 3.67 47.88 -9.97
N ASP A 1015 2.76 48.66 -9.38
CA ASP A 1015 1.40 48.25 -8.96
C ASP A 1015 1.27 46.94 -8.14
N ASN A 1016 2.35 46.50 -7.49
CA ASN A 1016 2.28 45.49 -6.43
C ASN A 1016 1.68 46.08 -5.14
N ALA A 1017 1.11 45.26 -4.25
CA ALA A 1017 0.35 45.75 -3.07
C ALA A 1017 1.22 46.22 -1.90
N SER A 1018 2.39 45.61 -1.70
CA SER A 1018 3.27 45.81 -0.55
C SER A 1018 4.68 46.24 -0.96
N ARG A 1019 5.36 45.45 -1.82
CA ARG A 1019 6.75 45.70 -2.23
C ARG A 1019 6.99 45.42 -3.71
N GLY A 1020 7.91 46.16 -4.31
CA GLY A 1020 8.42 45.84 -5.66
C GLY A 1020 9.49 44.74 -5.62
N LEU A 1021 10.52 44.96 -4.79
CA LEU A 1021 11.60 44.01 -4.53
C LEU A 1021 11.74 43.88 -3.01
N GLU A 1022 11.82 42.65 -2.50
CA GLU A 1022 12.15 42.29 -1.12
C GLU A 1022 13.54 41.62 -1.03
#